data_AF-A0A1B8W827-F1
#
_entry.id   AF-A0A1B8W827-F1
#
_cell.length_a   1.000
_cell.length_b   1.000
_cell.length_c   1.000
_cell.angle_alpha   90.00
_cell.angle_beta   90.00
_cell.angle_gamma   90.00
#
_symmetry.space_group_name_H-M   'P 1'
#
loop_
_entity.id
_entity.type
_entity.pdbx_description
1 polymer ?
#
loop_
_entity_poly.entity_id
_entity_poly.type
_entity_poly.pdbx_seq_one_letter_code
_entity_poly.pdbx_strand_id
1 'polypeptide(L)'
;MAFAQKIVAAALAFAVTATLCSGLSLSGQTTMNVKHGFAGTASAAEAAPKANLQKLYSIHNSLSAGDPADVQAVKELRAEIAELNEAADQALIDPVWNKIKLKLPAYVDQTKLRTNLFRFVNAVRLYLLNPQENDLDQIRSDPEFRSSLQIISSAAGLPSLTMEDFLLFLFGDSAIRPGLEGTLRETLRNKSPYELAELINDMGKSKAFLYQELSKVLGLADKYQVSRVLRNLGVKAQDVTDMLKNFETKLQKDDASFAAIAIAYMRSEAAIQASTSHVPEQYLAYRYILQLFGAYVAPYDDLLPIQMAKISGSPDILVNAFNSTYIGSASLMNNVRSATAVVQVKLLHPFGGPEKVILEKEIRLAYPISDFPKVPFFESVNTLHESLRTAAQADAQEVQAYYDERQALDATADHSLIDPIWNKIERYLTAAVDKQKNKRSLFQLVKEAGQLAYYADANDLQAFLTNAEYDQALFDYLTTIQTNLYAEDLMIFLYGDGAARKGVQRTQLELLASKSPQELLSLLYDQDKRDLLLRSAISTVMSQTDENYYRFSQALSKLGVTSDDIMAVVAQFQSKLEHSQTAASAMLLAYLRTHTVEKVTMSTDGRQHDYTLSTLGKDMPNELLAWSKASGSDAISVSAGGTVVLSKTNREGTAVIVAKALNPIDGSAKIIFQKEVTLTAADTGSSIPQALLDRIQKLHEAIAAGDADDIQALRNLQEEIASLNDASHLELINPIWNKIKLKLPASSDEAKLRSSLFNMLRAFGSFHYDPQLSELEAIAANAEYQELLSTLAAAGGNSNVAFEDLLLFIFGDGNEINGIEGTIRAILAEKKPQALSALLINKDAMNKVFKEALVEVLNQKDTYSLSGALSNLGIKPANVWSTILNVQNTLKTDEPALYALITAYIRMEAAETVKITSNGKKHHYTLKVIGFELPSLPFITWKKISGADEVTVNPNGTVTIPNKADSGTAVIGAYLMHFFGGEDKLIFQKEVTLVNDKSADSQ
;
A
#
# COMPACT_ATOMS: atom_id res chain seq x y z
N MET A 1 42.63 -30.87 -16.11
CA MET A 1 41.16 -30.80 -16.28
C MET A 1 40.56 -30.40 -14.94
N ALA A 2 40.22 -29.13 -14.76
CA ALA A 2 39.82 -28.57 -13.47
C ALA A 2 38.74 -27.49 -13.68
N PHE A 3 37.56 -27.90 -14.17
CA PHE A 3 36.53 -26.97 -14.66
C PHE A 3 35.08 -27.49 -14.45
N ALA A 4 34.82 -28.24 -13.37
CA ALA A 4 33.48 -28.82 -13.13
C ALA A 4 33.23 -29.10 -11.63
N GLN A 5 33.17 -28.06 -10.79
CA GLN A 5 33.05 -28.20 -9.32
C GLN A 5 32.34 -27.03 -8.61
N LYS A 6 31.33 -26.40 -9.22
CA LYS A 6 30.54 -25.29 -8.62
C LYS A 6 29.14 -25.28 -9.18
N ILE A 7 28.11 -25.31 -8.34
CA ILE A 7 27.01 -26.21 -8.72
C ILE A 7 25.55 -25.65 -8.67
N VAL A 8 24.85 -25.37 -7.54
CA VAL A 8 23.37 -25.72 -7.55
C VAL A 8 22.35 -24.81 -6.96
N ALA A 9 22.47 -24.48 -5.68
CA ALA A 9 21.94 -23.18 -5.32
C ALA A 9 22.70 -22.09 -6.12
N ALA A 10 23.74 -22.45 -6.89
CA ALA A 10 24.27 -21.65 -7.97
C ALA A 10 23.21 -21.35 -9.03
N ALA A 11 22.30 -22.27 -9.37
CA ALA A 11 21.14 -21.98 -10.23
C ALA A 11 20.01 -21.19 -9.54
N LEU A 12 19.91 -21.27 -8.22
CA LEU A 12 19.03 -20.40 -7.42
C LEU A 12 19.62 -18.99 -7.23
N ALA A 13 20.94 -18.87 -7.20
CA ALA A 13 21.67 -17.62 -7.32
C ALA A 13 21.57 -17.07 -8.74
N PHE A 14 21.68 -17.94 -9.75
CA PHE A 14 21.42 -17.67 -11.16
C PHE A 14 19.95 -17.24 -11.33
N ALA A 15 19.02 -17.72 -10.51
CA ALA A 15 17.65 -17.22 -10.50
C ALA A 15 17.55 -15.76 -10.05
N VAL A 16 18.25 -15.41 -8.97
CA VAL A 16 18.26 -14.05 -8.46
C VAL A 16 19.10 -13.12 -9.36
N THR A 17 20.16 -13.61 -10.01
CA THR A 17 21.15 -12.77 -10.72
C THR A 17 21.02 -12.78 -12.24
N ALA A 18 20.45 -13.84 -12.80
CA ALA A 18 20.38 -14.14 -14.23
C ALA A 18 18.95 -14.45 -14.67
N THR A 19 17.96 -13.78 -14.08
CA THR A 19 16.57 -13.78 -14.58
C THR A 19 16.18 -12.39 -15.07
N LEU A 20 17.17 -11.67 -15.56
CA LEU A 20 17.08 -10.28 -15.98
C LEU A 20 17.05 -10.15 -17.50
N CYS A 21 16.09 -10.82 -18.10
CA CYS A 21 15.50 -10.25 -19.31
C CYS A 21 14.05 -10.62 -19.48
N SER A 22 13.23 -9.98 -18.68
CA SER A 22 11.86 -9.68 -19.05
C SER A 22 11.43 -8.47 -18.29
N GLY A 23 10.76 -7.52 -18.96
CA GLY A 23 10.62 -6.20 -18.40
C GLY A 23 9.26 -5.54 -18.48
N LEU A 24 8.70 -5.18 -17.31
CA LEU A 24 8.20 -3.83 -17.10
C LEU A 24 6.72 -3.55 -16.62
N SER A 25 6.39 -2.71 -15.60
CA SER A 25 5.27 -1.67 -15.58
C SER A 25 5.18 -0.65 -14.42
N LEU A 26 5.03 0.68 -14.72
CA LEU A 26 4.13 1.69 -14.07
C LEU A 26 4.47 3.22 -14.02
N SER A 27 3.58 4.03 -14.61
CA SER A 27 3.19 5.40 -14.21
C SER A 27 4.15 6.61 -14.42
N GLY A 28 3.58 7.65 -15.06
CA GLY A 28 4.21 8.94 -15.35
C GLY A 28 3.76 9.54 -16.69
N GLN A 29 2.46 9.84 -16.83
CA GLN A 29 1.78 10.60 -17.91
C GLN A 29 2.35 10.58 -19.36
N THR A 30 1.57 10.05 -20.31
CA THR A 30 1.16 10.78 -21.54
C THR A 30 0.04 10.03 -22.28
N THR A 31 -0.77 10.77 -23.02
CA THR A 31 -2.01 10.29 -23.67
C THR A 31 -1.81 9.72 -25.07
N MET A 32 -2.50 8.62 -25.41
CA MET A 32 -2.92 8.35 -26.80
C MET A 32 -4.35 7.82 -26.86
N ASN A 33 -5.13 8.38 -27.79
CA ASN A 33 -6.54 8.06 -27.99
C ASN A 33 -6.72 6.66 -28.60
N VAL A 34 -7.35 5.74 -27.86
CA VAL A 34 -7.93 4.52 -28.43
C VAL A 34 -9.46 4.65 -28.40
N LYS A 35 -10.07 4.79 -29.57
CA LYS A 35 -11.52 4.59 -29.71
C LYS A 35 -11.85 3.13 -29.40
N HIS A 36 -12.45 2.88 -28.24
CA HIS A 36 -13.59 1.98 -27.96
C HIS A 36 -13.63 1.70 -26.45
N GLY A 37 -14.79 1.91 -25.83
CA GLY A 37 -14.88 2.04 -24.38
C GLY A 37 -14.90 0.70 -23.62
N PHE A 38 -14.03 0.59 -22.63
CA PHE A 38 -14.28 -0.12 -21.36
C PHE A 38 -13.61 0.69 -20.24
N ALA A 39 -14.37 1.05 -19.21
CA ALA A 39 -13.84 1.81 -18.08
C ALA A 39 -13.07 0.85 -17.14
N GLY A 40 -11.74 0.87 -17.23
CA GLY A 40 -10.87 0.21 -16.27
C GLY A 40 -10.49 1.19 -15.16
N THR A 41 -10.80 0.86 -13.91
CA THR A 41 -10.31 1.57 -12.73
C THR A 41 -8.78 1.56 -12.69
N ALA A 42 -8.15 2.73 -12.63
CA ALA A 42 -6.70 2.84 -12.54
C ALA A 42 -6.21 2.33 -11.18
N SER A 43 -5.44 1.24 -11.18
CA SER A 43 -4.76 0.78 -9.97
C SER A 43 -3.50 1.63 -9.75
N ALA A 44 -3.43 2.32 -8.61
CA ALA A 44 -2.16 2.87 -8.14
C ALA A 44 -1.14 1.74 -7.96
N ALA A 45 0.14 2.03 -8.21
CA ALA A 45 1.21 1.09 -7.93
C ALA A 45 1.38 0.98 -6.40
N GLU A 46 0.89 -0.12 -5.81
CA GLU A 46 1.32 -0.48 -4.45
C GLU A 46 2.85 -0.59 -4.45
N ALA A 47 3.51 0.09 -3.51
CA ALA A 47 4.95 -0.05 -3.32
C ALA A 47 5.28 -1.53 -3.11
N ALA A 48 6.29 -2.05 -3.83
CA ALA A 48 6.64 -3.47 -3.81
C ALA A 48 6.69 -3.99 -2.36
N PRO A 49 5.95 -5.06 -2.00
CA PRO A 49 5.83 -5.51 -0.62
C PRO A 49 7.20 -5.65 0.06
N LYS A 50 7.35 -5.09 1.28
CA LYS A 50 8.60 -5.17 2.06
C LYS A 50 9.10 -6.62 2.21
N ALA A 51 8.19 -7.59 2.23
CA ALA A 51 8.46 -9.03 2.21
C ALA A 51 9.38 -9.49 1.06
N ASN A 52 9.29 -8.86 -0.11
CA ASN A 52 10.07 -9.23 -1.30
C ASN A 52 11.56 -8.95 -1.11
N LEU A 53 11.88 -7.76 -0.60
CA LEU A 53 13.26 -7.36 -0.34
C LEU A 53 13.84 -8.09 0.87
N GLN A 54 13.02 -8.39 1.90
CA GLN A 54 13.44 -9.22 3.04
C GLN A 54 14.04 -10.55 2.61
N LYS A 55 13.50 -11.21 1.57
CA LYS A 55 14.06 -12.47 1.08
C LYS A 55 15.45 -12.28 0.45
N LEU A 56 15.64 -11.26 -0.37
CA LEU A 56 16.94 -10.89 -0.93
C LEU A 56 17.95 -10.55 0.18
N TYR A 57 17.57 -9.74 1.17
CA TYR A 57 18.40 -9.44 2.34
C TYR A 57 18.73 -10.69 3.16
N SER A 58 17.80 -11.65 3.32
CA SER A 58 18.06 -12.91 4.03
C SER A 58 19.19 -13.74 3.38
N ILE A 59 19.27 -13.73 2.05
CA ILE A 59 20.33 -14.38 1.27
C ILE A 59 21.65 -13.63 1.50
N HIS A 60 21.66 -12.30 1.41
CA HIS A 60 22.89 -11.51 1.60
C HIS A 60 23.43 -11.52 3.04
N ASN A 61 22.56 -11.56 4.04
CA ASN A 61 22.94 -11.80 5.43
C ASN A 61 23.58 -13.19 5.60
N SER A 62 23.02 -14.21 4.95
CA SER A 62 23.52 -15.59 4.96
C SER A 62 24.81 -15.80 4.13
N LEU A 63 25.07 -14.91 3.16
CA LEU A 63 26.35 -14.81 2.46
C LEU A 63 27.41 -14.18 3.38
N SER A 64 27.05 -13.09 4.05
CA SER A 64 27.94 -12.31 4.92
C SER A 64 28.33 -13.06 6.20
N ALA A 65 27.42 -13.89 6.74
CA ALA A 65 27.70 -14.84 7.82
C ALA A 65 28.44 -16.11 7.36
N GLY A 66 28.88 -16.14 6.09
CA GLY A 66 29.45 -17.31 5.44
C GLY A 66 30.97 -17.43 5.52
N ASP A 67 31.50 -18.24 4.61
CA ASP A 67 32.94 -18.30 4.35
C ASP A 67 33.40 -16.99 3.69
N PRO A 68 34.44 -16.29 4.19
CA PRO A 68 34.97 -15.09 3.56
C PRO A 68 35.34 -15.26 2.07
N ALA A 69 35.71 -16.48 1.64
CA ALA A 69 35.96 -16.78 0.23
C ALA A 69 34.67 -16.73 -0.63
N ASP A 70 33.51 -17.06 -0.06
CA ASP A 70 32.21 -16.95 -0.72
C ASP A 70 31.87 -15.45 -0.94
N VAL A 71 32.02 -14.63 0.11
CA VAL A 71 31.84 -13.17 0.04
C VAL A 71 32.79 -12.53 -0.97
N GLN A 72 34.05 -12.96 -0.99
CA GLN A 72 35.06 -12.44 -1.91
C GLN A 72 34.77 -12.80 -3.37
N ALA A 73 34.30 -14.02 -3.66
CA ALA A 73 33.88 -14.39 -5.01
C ALA A 73 32.79 -13.43 -5.53
N VAL A 74 31.72 -13.21 -4.75
CA VAL A 74 30.61 -12.30 -5.12
C VAL A 74 31.10 -10.87 -5.36
N LYS A 75 32.06 -10.38 -4.57
CA LYS A 75 32.71 -9.09 -4.79
C LYS A 75 33.49 -9.03 -6.11
N GLU A 76 34.19 -10.11 -6.48
CA GLU A 76 34.91 -10.19 -7.75
C GLU A 76 33.97 -10.19 -8.96
N LEU A 77 32.83 -10.91 -8.91
CA LEU A 77 31.82 -10.80 -9.97
C LEU A 77 31.16 -9.43 -10.02
N ARG A 78 30.90 -8.79 -8.87
CA ARG A 78 30.36 -7.42 -8.84
C ARG A 78 31.33 -6.43 -9.49
N ALA A 79 32.64 -6.60 -9.27
CA ALA A 79 33.67 -5.81 -9.95
C ALA A 79 33.70 -6.11 -11.46
N GLU A 80 33.72 -7.38 -11.87
CA GLU A 80 33.73 -7.79 -13.28
C GLU A 80 32.49 -7.28 -14.05
N ILE A 81 31.31 -7.27 -13.43
CA ILE A 81 30.08 -6.69 -14.03
C ILE A 81 30.17 -5.17 -14.13
N ALA A 82 30.79 -4.50 -13.15
CA ALA A 82 31.01 -3.05 -13.20
C ALA A 82 32.07 -2.63 -14.24
N GLU A 83 32.95 -3.56 -14.66
CA GLU A 83 33.93 -3.38 -15.73
C GLU A 83 33.37 -3.63 -17.14
N LEU A 84 32.12 -4.10 -17.28
CA LEU A 84 31.48 -4.30 -18.60
C LEU A 84 31.37 -2.97 -19.37
N ASN A 85 31.90 -2.95 -20.60
CA ASN A 85 32.00 -1.73 -21.37
C ASN A 85 30.72 -1.45 -22.16
N GLU A 86 30.08 -0.30 -21.90
CA GLU A 86 28.82 0.09 -22.54
C GLU A 86 28.84 0.13 -24.07
N ALA A 87 29.99 0.28 -24.73
CA ALA A 87 30.08 0.27 -26.19
C ALA A 87 30.38 -1.13 -26.75
N ALA A 88 31.27 -1.89 -26.11
CA ALA A 88 31.69 -3.21 -26.59
C ALA A 88 30.71 -4.33 -26.22
N ASP A 89 30.04 -4.23 -25.07
CA ASP A 89 29.30 -5.35 -24.46
C ASP A 89 27.78 -5.29 -24.68
N GLN A 90 27.25 -4.33 -25.43
CA GLN A 90 25.82 -4.30 -25.79
C GLN A 90 25.38 -5.53 -26.61
N ALA A 91 26.31 -6.25 -27.24
CA ALA A 91 26.04 -7.49 -27.96
C ALA A 91 25.47 -8.58 -27.04
N LEU A 92 25.74 -8.51 -25.73
CA LEU A 92 25.23 -9.48 -24.76
C LEU A 92 23.70 -9.49 -24.73
N ILE A 93 23.05 -8.33 -24.90
CA ILE A 93 21.58 -8.19 -24.91
C ILE A 93 20.92 -8.45 -26.28
N ASP A 94 21.68 -8.81 -27.33
CA ASP A 94 21.15 -8.94 -28.70
C ASP A 94 19.96 -9.91 -28.87
N PRO A 95 19.91 -11.10 -28.26
CA PRO A 95 18.79 -12.04 -28.45
C PRO A 95 17.41 -11.44 -28.15
N VAL A 96 17.33 -10.63 -27.09
CA VAL A 96 16.12 -9.91 -26.67
C VAL A 96 15.96 -8.60 -27.45
N TRP A 97 17.02 -7.81 -27.55
CA TRP A 97 17.02 -6.52 -28.26
C TRP A 97 16.57 -6.65 -29.73
N ASN A 98 16.97 -7.73 -30.39
CA ASN A 98 16.58 -8.03 -31.78
C ASN A 98 15.08 -8.27 -31.98
N LYS A 99 14.30 -8.53 -30.92
CA LYS A 99 12.82 -8.53 -31.00
C LYS A 99 12.25 -7.15 -30.70
N ILE A 100 12.73 -6.51 -29.63
CA ILE A 100 12.28 -5.17 -29.19
C ILE A 100 12.35 -4.20 -30.37
N LYS A 101 13.50 -4.13 -31.05
CA LYS A 101 13.73 -3.18 -32.15
C LYS A 101 12.81 -3.36 -33.36
N LEU A 102 12.18 -4.53 -33.54
CA LEU A 102 11.20 -4.80 -34.60
C LEU A 102 9.80 -4.22 -34.29
N LYS A 103 9.59 -3.73 -33.07
CA LYS A 103 8.33 -3.14 -32.59
C LYS A 103 8.44 -1.66 -32.23
N LEU A 104 9.66 -1.09 -32.23
CA LEU A 104 9.87 0.31 -31.93
C LEU A 104 9.34 1.21 -33.07
N PRO A 105 8.68 2.33 -32.74
CA PRO A 105 8.38 3.37 -33.72
C PRO A 105 9.65 3.95 -34.36
N ALA A 106 9.54 4.39 -35.62
CA ALA A 106 10.68 4.91 -36.39
C ALA A 106 11.33 6.20 -35.81
N TYR A 107 10.63 6.93 -34.93
CA TYR A 107 11.15 8.12 -34.26
C TYR A 107 12.02 7.82 -33.03
N VAL A 108 12.08 6.57 -32.57
CA VAL A 108 12.85 6.18 -31.39
C VAL A 108 14.32 6.04 -31.76
N ASP A 109 15.20 6.72 -31.01
CA ASP A 109 16.65 6.48 -31.07
C ASP A 109 16.95 5.07 -30.52
N GLN A 110 17.07 4.13 -31.44
CA GLN A 110 17.35 2.73 -31.14
C GLN A 110 18.73 2.53 -30.48
N THR A 111 19.70 3.39 -30.79
CA THR A 111 21.05 3.30 -30.21
C THR A 111 21.02 3.73 -28.75
N LYS A 112 20.44 4.90 -28.45
CA LYS A 112 20.29 5.37 -27.07
C LYS A 112 19.44 4.41 -26.23
N LEU A 113 18.32 3.92 -26.78
CA LEU A 113 17.47 2.96 -26.08
C LEU A 113 18.20 1.65 -25.75
N ARG A 114 19.01 1.14 -26.68
CA ARG A 114 19.84 -0.07 -26.46
C ARG A 114 20.86 0.14 -25.35
N THR A 115 21.60 1.26 -25.38
CA THR A 115 22.57 1.62 -24.34
C THR A 115 21.91 1.69 -22.97
N ASN A 116 20.78 2.37 -22.86
CA ASN A 116 20.07 2.54 -21.60
C ASN A 116 19.48 1.22 -21.08
N LEU A 117 18.97 0.35 -21.96
CA LEU A 117 18.51 -0.99 -21.58
C LEU A 117 19.67 -1.86 -21.06
N PHE A 118 20.86 -1.78 -21.68
CA PHE A 118 22.06 -2.46 -21.21
C PHE A 118 22.50 -1.95 -19.83
N ARG A 119 22.55 -0.62 -19.64
CA ARG A 119 22.87 0.02 -18.35
C ARG A 119 21.88 -0.38 -17.26
N PHE A 120 20.58 -0.38 -17.54
CA PHE A 120 19.54 -0.82 -16.62
C PHE A 120 19.74 -2.28 -16.19
N VAL A 121 19.97 -3.20 -17.14
CA VAL A 121 20.24 -4.62 -16.84
C VAL A 121 21.47 -4.76 -15.94
N ASN A 122 22.56 -4.04 -16.21
CA ASN A 122 23.76 -4.09 -15.37
C ASN A 122 23.52 -3.50 -13.97
N ALA A 123 22.83 -2.36 -13.85
CA ALA A 123 22.53 -1.74 -12.56
C ALA A 123 21.69 -2.68 -11.67
N VAL A 124 20.65 -3.31 -12.23
CA VAL A 124 19.84 -4.30 -11.49
C VAL A 124 20.67 -5.53 -11.08
N ARG A 125 21.62 -5.99 -11.90
CA ARG A 125 22.56 -7.07 -11.51
C ARG A 125 23.47 -6.66 -10.34
N LEU A 126 24.04 -5.46 -10.39
CA LEU A 126 24.91 -4.94 -9.32
C LEU A 126 24.16 -4.79 -7.99
N TYR A 127 22.89 -4.38 -8.03
CA TYR A 127 21.99 -4.34 -6.88
C TYR A 127 21.72 -5.74 -6.32
N LEU A 128 21.39 -6.72 -7.17
CA LEU A 128 21.07 -8.09 -6.71
C LEU A 128 22.30 -8.83 -6.13
N LEU A 129 23.51 -8.42 -6.50
CA LEU A 129 24.78 -8.91 -5.92
C LEU A 129 25.23 -8.18 -4.65
N ASN A 130 24.65 -7.02 -4.32
CA ASN A 130 24.87 -6.31 -3.05
C ASN A 130 23.74 -5.29 -2.83
N PRO A 131 22.60 -5.68 -2.25
CA PRO A 131 21.43 -4.84 -2.17
C PRO A 131 21.62 -3.76 -1.11
N GLN A 132 21.80 -2.54 -1.55
CA GLN A 132 21.77 -1.33 -0.72
C GLN A 132 20.50 -0.55 -1.06
N GLU A 133 19.80 0.00 -0.06
CA GLU A 133 18.54 0.74 -0.30
C GLU A 133 18.76 1.90 -1.28
N ASN A 134 19.85 2.65 -1.10
CA ASN A 134 20.26 3.73 -2.00
C ASN A 134 20.48 3.27 -3.46
N ASP A 135 21.02 2.06 -3.69
CA ASP A 135 21.28 1.55 -5.05
C ASP A 135 19.94 1.26 -5.77
N LEU A 136 18.92 0.76 -5.04
CA LEU A 136 17.58 0.54 -5.60
C LEU A 136 16.88 1.86 -5.93
N ASP A 137 16.98 2.85 -5.04
CA ASP A 137 16.35 4.15 -5.25
C ASP A 137 17.03 4.97 -6.35
N GLN A 138 18.34 4.78 -6.56
CA GLN A 138 19.03 5.27 -7.77
C GLN A 138 18.47 4.61 -9.05
N ILE A 139 18.31 3.29 -9.08
CA ILE A 139 17.72 2.58 -10.24
C ILE A 139 16.27 3.03 -10.51
N ARG A 140 15.48 3.27 -9.46
CA ARG A 140 14.10 3.79 -9.57
C ARG A 140 14.05 5.21 -10.09
N SER A 141 14.95 6.09 -9.63
CA SER A 141 14.93 7.51 -9.94
C SER A 141 15.64 7.89 -11.23
N ASP A 142 16.49 7.01 -11.79
CA ASP A 142 17.18 7.24 -13.06
C ASP A 142 16.16 7.52 -14.20
N PRO A 143 16.16 8.75 -14.77
CA PRO A 143 15.18 9.14 -15.77
C PRO A 143 15.44 8.49 -17.13
N GLU A 144 16.68 8.12 -17.42
CA GLU A 144 17.05 7.45 -18.67
C GLU A 144 16.60 5.99 -18.66
N PHE A 145 16.67 5.32 -17.51
CA PHE A 145 15.99 4.05 -17.28
C PHE A 145 14.49 4.29 -17.47
N ARG A 146 13.79 5.01 -16.60
CA ARG A 146 12.32 5.19 -16.66
C ARG A 146 11.78 5.48 -18.07
N SER A 147 12.43 6.37 -18.82
CA SER A 147 12.07 6.69 -20.22
C SER A 147 12.25 5.50 -21.17
N SER A 148 13.40 4.83 -21.13
CA SER A 148 13.70 3.65 -21.95
C SER A 148 12.72 2.51 -21.69
N LEU A 149 12.38 2.34 -20.42
CA LEU A 149 11.40 1.39 -19.95
C LEU A 149 10.03 1.79 -20.56
N GLN A 150 9.54 3.02 -20.38
CA GLN A 150 8.25 3.48 -20.95
C GLN A 150 8.13 3.26 -22.48
N ILE A 151 9.20 3.53 -23.23
CA ILE A 151 9.25 3.32 -24.70
C ILE A 151 9.01 1.85 -25.07
N ILE A 152 9.63 0.92 -24.35
CA ILE A 152 9.48 -0.53 -24.60
C ILE A 152 8.04 -1.01 -24.31
N SER A 153 7.30 -0.37 -23.38
CA SER A 153 5.90 -0.75 -23.05
C SER A 153 4.96 -0.29 -24.14
N SER A 154 5.20 0.95 -24.58
CA SER A 154 4.44 1.58 -25.66
C SER A 154 4.57 0.75 -26.95
N ALA A 155 5.79 0.27 -27.26
CA ALA A 155 6.05 -0.66 -28.36
C ALA A 155 5.39 -2.04 -28.18
N ALA A 156 5.09 -2.45 -26.94
CA ALA A 156 4.36 -3.67 -26.60
C ALA A 156 2.82 -3.47 -26.57
N GLY A 157 2.32 -2.26 -26.81
CA GLY A 157 0.90 -1.92 -26.68
C GLY A 157 0.38 -1.93 -25.24
N LEU A 158 1.24 -1.61 -24.27
CA LEU A 158 0.93 -1.63 -22.83
C LEU A 158 1.25 -0.26 -22.18
N PRO A 159 0.57 0.10 -21.08
CA PRO A 159 0.52 1.49 -20.64
C PRO A 159 1.82 2.03 -20.03
N SER A 160 2.67 1.19 -19.43
CA SER A 160 3.92 1.67 -18.80
C SER A 160 4.87 0.55 -18.37
N LEU A 161 6.08 0.89 -17.88
CA LEU A 161 7.25 0.03 -17.60
C LEU A 161 8.09 0.52 -16.35
N THR A 162 8.12 -0.17 -15.17
CA THR A 162 8.97 0.11 -13.94
C THR A 162 9.67 -1.08 -13.25
N MET A 163 10.58 -0.75 -12.32
CA MET A 163 11.28 -1.62 -11.38
C MET A 163 10.39 -2.41 -10.39
N GLU A 164 9.25 -1.90 -9.94
CA GLU A 164 8.39 -2.61 -8.97
C GLU A 164 7.89 -3.94 -9.55
N ASP A 165 7.57 -3.93 -10.84
CA ASP A 165 7.20 -5.14 -11.57
C ASP A 165 8.38 -6.11 -11.78
N PHE A 166 9.64 -5.68 -11.63
CA PHE A 166 10.82 -6.56 -11.59
C PHE A 166 10.85 -7.29 -10.28
N LEU A 167 10.74 -6.53 -9.19
CA LEU A 167 10.75 -7.11 -7.86
C LEU A 167 9.58 -8.10 -7.71
N LEU A 168 8.42 -7.79 -8.30
CA LEU A 168 7.28 -8.69 -8.39
C LEU A 168 7.53 -9.93 -9.29
N PHE A 169 8.13 -9.77 -10.47
CA PHE A 169 8.45 -10.90 -11.35
C PHE A 169 9.55 -11.81 -10.76
N LEU A 170 10.56 -11.23 -10.12
CA LEU A 170 11.69 -11.93 -9.54
C LEU A 170 11.33 -12.60 -8.20
N PHE A 171 10.67 -11.88 -7.28
CA PHE A 171 10.44 -12.32 -5.89
C PHE A 171 8.97 -12.56 -5.53
N GLY A 172 8.04 -12.16 -6.38
CA GLY A 172 6.61 -12.33 -6.14
C GLY A 172 5.99 -11.22 -5.30
N ASP A 173 4.85 -11.51 -4.67
CA ASP A 173 4.21 -10.68 -3.63
C ASP A 173 3.99 -11.47 -2.32
N SER A 174 4.65 -12.62 -2.19
CA SER A 174 4.51 -13.61 -1.11
C SER A 174 3.12 -14.26 -0.91
N ALA A 175 2.07 -13.77 -1.56
CA ALA A 175 0.68 -14.17 -1.30
C ALA A 175 0.01 -14.91 -2.48
N ILE A 176 0.06 -14.35 -3.70
CA ILE A 176 -0.73 -14.79 -4.86
C ILE A 176 0.17 -15.01 -6.08
N ARG A 177 1.21 -14.20 -6.24
CA ARG A 177 2.19 -14.26 -7.32
C ARG A 177 3.52 -14.69 -6.69
N PRO A 178 4.01 -15.93 -6.88
CA PRO A 178 5.25 -16.39 -6.25
C PRO A 178 6.52 -15.77 -6.86
N GLY A 179 6.41 -15.04 -7.97
CA GLY A 179 7.55 -14.62 -8.77
C GLY A 179 8.35 -15.83 -9.26
N LEU A 180 9.58 -15.59 -9.69
CA LEU A 180 10.53 -16.64 -10.03
C LEU A 180 11.12 -17.32 -8.78
N GLU A 181 11.61 -16.55 -7.82
CA GLU A 181 12.25 -17.05 -6.59
C GLU A 181 11.30 -17.97 -5.83
N GLY A 182 10.04 -17.57 -5.64
CA GLY A 182 9.04 -18.41 -5.00
C GLY A 182 8.62 -19.61 -5.84
N THR A 183 8.58 -19.49 -7.18
CA THR A 183 8.32 -20.64 -8.08
C THR A 183 9.42 -21.69 -7.97
N LEU A 184 10.69 -21.27 -7.89
CA LEU A 184 11.82 -22.16 -7.67
C LEU A 184 11.79 -22.76 -6.27
N ARG A 185 11.62 -21.95 -5.22
CA ARG A 185 11.55 -22.41 -3.82
C ARG A 185 10.47 -23.47 -3.66
N GLU A 186 9.27 -23.23 -4.21
CA GLU A 186 8.18 -24.21 -4.20
C GLU A 186 8.52 -25.45 -5.03
N THR A 187 9.14 -25.31 -6.21
CA THR A 187 9.53 -26.48 -7.02
C THR A 187 10.62 -27.32 -6.34
N LEU A 188 11.53 -26.71 -5.58
CA LEU A 188 12.57 -27.42 -4.81
C LEU A 188 12.03 -28.07 -3.54
N ARG A 189 11.10 -27.41 -2.85
CA ARG A 189 10.33 -28.00 -1.75
C ARG A 189 9.66 -29.31 -2.16
N ASN A 190 9.24 -29.41 -3.41
CA ASN A 190 8.57 -30.59 -3.96
C ASN A 190 9.53 -31.60 -4.62
N LYS A 191 10.86 -31.38 -4.58
CA LYS A 191 11.87 -32.32 -5.08
C LYS A 191 12.26 -33.35 -4.03
N SER A 192 12.49 -34.57 -4.49
CA SER A 192 13.06 -35.62 -3.65
C SER A 192 14.49 -35.29 -3.20
N PRO A 193 14.99 -35.88 -2.09
CA PRO A 193 16.39 -35.75 -1.69
C PRO A 193 17.37 -36.13 -2.81
N TYR A 194 17.00 -37.08 -3.67
CA TYR A 194 17.78 -37.50 -4.83
C TYR A 194 17.85 -36.45 -5.93
N GLU A 195 16.73 -35.80 -6.26
CA GLU A 195 16.72 -34.70 -7.22
C GLU A 195 17.39 -33.45 -6.66
N LEU A 196 17.24 -33.19 -5.36
CA LEU A 196 17.98 -32.13 -4.68
C LEU A 196 19.48 -32.45 -4.69
N ALA A 197 19.91 -33.69 -4.47
CA ALA A 197 21.30 -34.14 -4.57
C ALA A 197 21.83 -34.09 -6.02
N GLU A 198 21.05 -34.54 -7.00
CA GLU A 198 21.41 -34.56 -8.42
C GLU A 198 21.49 -33.15 -8.98
N LEU A 199 20.53 -32.29 -8.60
CA LEU A 199 20.71 -30.86 -8.75
C LEU A 199 22.04 -30.52 -8.07
N ILE A 200 22.21 -30.75 -6.73
CA ILE A 200 23.37 -30.41 -5.82
C ILE A 200 24.76 -30.84 -6.36
N ASN A 201 24.79 -31.74 -7.35
CA ASN A 201 26.01 -32.30 -7.94
C ASN A 201 26.19 -32.03 -9.46
N ASP A 202 25.27 -31.35 -10.16
CA ASP A 202 25.41 -30.97 -11.58
C ASP A 202 24.97 -29.51 -11.90
N MET A 203 25.95 -28.67 -12.31
CA MET A 203 25.74 -27.26 -12.67
C MET A 203 24.92 -27.08 -13.95
N GLY A 204 25.07 -28.00 -14.90
CA GLY A 204 24.32 -27.99 -16.16
C GLY A 204 22.85 -28.29 -15.91
N LYS A 205 22.55 -29.30 -15.08
CA LYS A 205 21.16 -29.59 -14.64
C LYS A 205 20.58 -28.45 -13.84
N SER A 206 21.39 -27.80 -13.02
CA SER A 206 20.98 -26.64 -12.23
C SER A 206 20.63 -25.44 -13.13
N LYS A 207 21.51 -25.04 -14.05
CA LYS A 207 21.22 -23.98 -15.04
C LYS A 207 19.98 -24.34 -15.89
N ALA A 208 19.85 -25.59 -16.34
CA ALA A 208 18.68 -26.08 -17.07
C ALA A 208 17.38 -26.01 -16.26
N PHE A 209 17.43 -26.36 -14.98
CA PHE A 209 16.31 -26.25 -14.05
C PHE A 209 15.86 -24.80 -13.87
N LEU A 210 16.78 -23.84 -13.74
CA LEU A 210 16.37 -22.43 -13.78
C LEU A 210 15.70 -22.09 -15.10
N TYR A 211 16.34 -22.38 -16.24
CA TYR A 211 15.80 -22.00 -17.54
C TYR A 211 14.40 -22.57 -17.77
N GLN A 212 14.10 -23.73 -17.20
CA GLN A 212 12.75 -24.29 -17.12
C GLN A 212 11.79 -23.43 -16.28
N GLU A 213 12.14 -23.07 -15.04
CA GLU A 213 11.26 -22.25 -14.18
C GLU A 213 11.09 -20.81 -14.70
N LEU A 214 12.16 -20.20 -15.22
CA LEU A 214 12.12 -18.92 -15.94
C LEU A 214 11.15 -18.98 -17.11
N SER A 215 11.22 -20.04 -17.93
CA SER A 215 10.27 -20.25 -19.03
C SER A 215 8.82 -20.34 -18.54
N LYS A 216 8.55 -20.98 -17.39
CA LYS A 216 7.21 -20.99 -16.79
C LYS A 216 6.74 -19.59 -16.40
N VAL A 217 7.54 -18.80 -15.68
CA VAL A 217 7.13 -17.45 -15.23
C VAL A 217 6.97 -16.46 -16.40
N LEU A 218 7.76 -16.61 -17.47
CA LEU A 218 7.54 -15.89 -18.74
C LEU A 218 6.25 -16.30 -19.45
N GLY A 219 5.79 -17.54 -19.27
CA GLY A 219 4.48 -17.99 -19.72
C GLY A 219 3.31 -17.29 -19.02
N LEU A 220 3.50 -16.85 -17.77
CA LEU A 220 2.49 -16.22 -16.91
C LEU A 220 2.27 -14.72 -17.21
N ALA A 221 2.08 -14.41 -18.50
CA ALA A 221 1.82 -13.06 -19.03
C ALA A 221 0.45 -12.47 -18.62
N ASP A 222 -0.44 -13.28 -18.04
CA ASP A 222 -1.62 -12.83 -17.32
C ASP A 222 -1.23 -12.23 -15.94
N LYS A 223 -0.32 -12.88 -15.20
CA LYS A 223 0.05 -12.53 -13.81
C LYS A 223 1.14 -11.47 -13.66
N TYR A 224 2.10 -11.42 -14.59
CA TYR A 224 3.23 -10.47 -14.52
C TYR A 224 3.26 -9.59 -15.77
N GLN A 225 3.28 -8.27 -15.61
CA GLN A 225 3.29 -7.37 -16.77
C GLN A 225 4.63 -7.46 -17.53
N VAL A 226 5.73 -7.65 -16.81
CA VAL A 226 7.01 -8.15 -17.31
C VAL A 226 6.87 -9.23 -18.40
N SER A 227 6.17 -10.32 -18.09
CA SER A 227 5.97 -11.45 -19.01
C SER A 227 5.05 -11.06 -20.18
N ARG A 228 4.06 -10.21 -19.92
CA ARG A 228 3.11 -9.68 -20.91
C ARG A 228 3.79 -8.83 -21.98
N VAL A 229 4.65 -7.92 -21.56
CA VAL A 229 5.39 -6.98 -22.42
C VAL A 229 6.30 -7.75 -23.37
N LEU A 230 7.11 -8.66 -22.82
CA LEU A 230 7.98 -9.51 -23.63
C LEU A 230 7.24 -10.32 -24.68
N ARG A 231 6.14 -10.98 -24.27
CA ARG A 231 5.30 -11.77 -25.17
C ARG A 231 4.76 -10.91 -26.31
N ASN A 232 4.28 -9.70 -26.02
CA ASN A 232 3.76 -8.77 -27.02
C ASN A 232 4.86 -8.23 -27.97
N LEU A 233 6.09 -8.09 -27.48
CA LEU A 233 7.28 -7.74 -28.28
C LEU A 233 7.82 -8.92 -29.10
N GLY A 234 7.27 -10.13 -28.93
CA GLY A 234 7.72 -11.35 -29.61
C GLY A 234 8.98 -11.97 -29.02
N VAL A 235 9.37 -11.59 -27.80
CA VAL A 235 10.46 -12.22 -27.04
C VAL A 235 9.95 -13.51 -26.41
N LYS A 236 10.67 -14.61 -26.64
CA LYS A 236 10.39 -15.93 -26.08
C LYS A 236 11.36 -16.23 -24.94
N ALA A 237 11.02 -17.19 -24.08
CA ALA A 237 11.91 -17.69 -23.03
C ALA A 237 13.29 -18.15 -23.55
N GLN A 238 13.36 -18.64 -24.79
CA GLN A 238 14.62 -19.00 -25.43
C GLN A 238 15.50 -17.77 -25.70
N ASP A 239 14.93 -16.66 -26.17
CA ASP A 239 15.67 -15.43 -26.42
C ASP A 239 16.25 -14.86 -25.11
N VAL A 240 15.49 -14.98 -24.01
CA VAL A 240 15.97 -14.63 -22.66
C VAL A 240 17.11 -15.55 -22.24
N THR A 241 16.92 -16.87 -22.34
CA THR A 241 17.93 -17.89 -22.03
C THR A 241 19.24 -17.68 -22.80
N ASP A 242 19.17 -17.39 -24.10
CA ASP A 242 20.37 -17.19 -24.93
C ASP A 242 21.08 -15.87 -24.60
N MET A 243 20.34 -14.84 -24.18
CA MET A 243 20.94 -13.62 -23.65
C MET A 243 21.71 -13.86 -22.35
N LEU A 244 21.19 -14.72 -21.47
CA LEU A 244 21.83 -15.07 -20.20
C LEU A 244 23.11 -15.87 -20.44
N LYS A 245 23.10 -16.81 -21.38
CA LYS A 245 24.31 -17.51 -21.85
C LYS A 245 25.37 -16.59 -22.45
N ASN A 246 24.98 -15.50 -23.12
CA ASN A 246 25.96 -14.50 -23.58
C ASN A 246 26.71 -13.90 -22.39
N PHE A 247 26.00 -13.55 -21.31
CA PHE A 247 26.62 -13.04 -20.09
C PHE A 247 27.45 -14.12 -19.36
N GLU A 248 27.01 -15.38 -19.29
CA GLU A 248 27.85 -16.50 -18.81
C GLU A 248 29.16 -16.60 -19.59
N THR A 249 29.09 -16.51 -20.92
CA THR A 249 30.26 -16.65 -21.80
C THR A 249 31.24 -15.47 -21.68
N LYS A 250 30.75 -14.30 -21.24
CA LYS A 250 31.55 -13.09 -21.06
C LYS A 250 32.25 -13.02 -19.70
N LEU A 251 31.62 -13.53 -18.64
CA LEU A 251 32.04 -13.37 -17.26
C LEU A 251 32.85 -14.58 -16.80
N GLN A 252 33.96 -14.36 -16.11
CA GLN A 252 34.90 -15.39 -15.67
C GLN A 252 34.79 -15.69 -14.16
N LYS A 253 34.13 -14.79 -13.40
CA LYS A 253 33.94 -14.90 -11.94
C LYS A 253 32.55 -15.44 -11.56
N ASP A 254 31.73 -15.75 -12.56
CA ASP A 254 30.32 -16.06 -12.39
C ASP A 254 30.10 -17.40 -11.66
N ASP A 255 30.68 -18.50 -12.13
CA ASP A 255 30.62 -19.84 -11.49
C ASP A 255 31.07 -19.80 -10.02
N ALA A 256 32.09 -19.00 -9.70
CA ALA A 256 32.59 -18.82 -8.33
C ALA A 256 31.55 -18.15 -7.42
N SER A 257 30.93 -17.10 -7.93
CA SER A 257 30.00 -16.25 -7.20
C SER A 257 28.62 -16.88 -7.09
N PHE A 258 28.19 -17.60 -8.13
CA PHE A 258 26.97 -18.38 -8.07
C PHE A 258 27.08 -19.46 -7.00
N ALA A 259 28.20 -20.19 -6.90
CA ALA A 259 28.42 -21.12 -5.80
C ALA A 259 28.44 -20.47 -4.40
N ALA A 260 28.88 -19.22 -4.28
CA ALA A 260 28.83 -18.48 -3.03
C ALA A 260 27.40 -18.11 -2.61
N ILE A 261 26.65 -17.47 -3.52
CA ILE A 261 25.24 -17.10 -3.32
C ILE A 261 24.37 -18.36 -3.17
N ALA A 262 24.80 -19.49 -3.75
CA ALA A 262 24.20 -20.81 -3.54
C ALA A 262 24.10 -21.17 -2.07
N ILE A 263 25.26 -21.20 -1.44
CA ILE A 263 25.42 -21.64 -0.06
C ILE A 263 24.71 -20.63 0.85
N ALA A 264 24.77 -19.34 0.51
CA ALA A 264 24.00 -18.30 1.17
C ALA A 264 22.48 -18.51 1.12
N TYR A 265 21.93 -18.86 -0.05
CA TYR A 265 20.49 -19.11 -0.17
C TYR A 265 20.11 -20.41 0.57
N MET A 266 20.88 -21.50 0.42
CA MET A 266 20.66 -22.73 1.22
C MET A 266 20.70 -22.44 2.73
N ARG A 267 21.65 -21.64 3.22
CA ARG A 267 21.71 -21.18 4.62
C ARG A 267 20.44 -20.43 5.03
N SER A 268 19.95 -19.51 4.20
CA SER A 268 18.72 -18.73 4.47
C SER A 268 17.43 -19.57 4.46
N GLU A 269 17.51 -20.83 4.03
CA GLU A 269 16.40 -21.79 3.90
C GLU A 269 16.65 -23.09 4.66
N ALA A 270 17.73 -23.15 5.44
CA ALA A 270 18.11 -24.32 6.24
C ALA A 270 17.45 -24.25 7.61
N ALA A 271 16.69 -25.29 7.94
CA ALA A 271 16.12 -25.49 9.26
C ALA A 271 16.44 -26.90 9.76
N ILE A 272 16.55 -27.06 11.08
CA ILE A 272 16.57 -28.39 11.69
C ILE A 272 15.29 -28.62 12.50
N GLN A 273 14.64 -29.74 12.22
CA GLN A 273 13.54 -30.24 13.04
C GLN A 273 14.10 -31.31 13.98
N ALA A 274 13.93 -31.12 15.28
CA ALA A 274 14.25 -32.13 16.28
C ALA A 274 13.11 -33.14 16.40
N SER A 275 13.47 -34.42 16.48
CA SER A 275 12.58 -35.53 16.81
C SER A 275 13.16 -36.29 18.00
N THR A 276 12.39 -36.39 19.09
CA THR A 276 12.79 -37.14 20.28
C THR A 276 12.64 -38.64 20.03
N SER A 277 13.74 -39.39 20.06
CA SER A 277 13.72 -40.84 20.04
C SER A 277 14.08 -41.35 21.43
N HIS A 278 13.10 -41.92 22.15
CA HIS A 278 13.42 -42.68 23.34
C HIS A 278 14.16 -43.96 22.91
N VAL A 279 15.42 -44.09 23.31
CA VAL A 279 16.15 -45.36 23.21
C VAL A 279 16.01 -46.02 24.59
N PRO A 280 15.36 -47.19 24.68
CA PRO A 280 15.18 -47.86 25.96
C PRO A 280 16.51 -48.00 26.73
N GLU A 281 16.40 -47.80 28.04
CA GLU A 281 17.40 -48.08 29.08
C GLU A 281 18.57 -47.11 29.33
N GLN A 282 19.05 -46.24 28.42
CA GLN A 282 20.27 -45.44 28.74
C GLN A 282 20.30 -43.92 28.47
N TYR A 283 19.81 -43.36 27.34
CA TYR A 283 19.91 -41.90 27.09
C TYR A 283 18.74 -41.32 26.28
N LEU A 284 18.39 -40.06 26.58
CA LEU A 284 17.40 -39.29 25.82
C LEU A 284 18.10 -38.66 24.61
N ALA A 285 17.77 -39.14 23.41
CA ALA A 285 18.42 -38.76 22.16
C ALA A 285 17.49 -37.91 21.29
N TYR A 286 17.95 -36.70 20.95
CA TYR A 286 17.31 -35.84 19.97
C TYR A 286 17.92 -36.14 18.60
N ARG A 287 17.11 -36.63 17.66
CA ARG A 287 17.49 -36.85 16.27
C ARG A 287 17.15 -35.62 15.47
N TYR A 288 18.07 -35.15 14.62
CA TYR A 288 17.86 -33.95 13.82
C TYR A 288 17.62 -34.29 12.37
N ILE A 289 16.57 -33.70 11.83
CA ILE A 289 16.20 -33.73 10.43
C ILE A 289 16.57 -32.38 9.83
N LEU A 290 17.37 -32.37 8.76
CA LEU A 290 17.58 -31.17 7.96
C LEU A 290 16.39 -30.96 7.02
N GLN A 291 15.87 -29.75 7.03
CA GLN A 291 15.00 -29.24 5.98
C GLN A 291 15.77 -28.17 5.19
N LEU A 292 15.76 -28.26 3.86
CA LEU A 292 16.20 -27.20 2.95
C LEU A 292 15.00 -26.78 2.12
N PHE A 293 14.67 -25.48 2.09
CA PHE A 293 13.45 -24.96 1.42
C PHE A 293 12.13 -25.56 1.98
N GLY A 294 12.19 -26.14 3.19
CA GLY A 294 11.12 -26.93 3.79
C GLY A 294 11.00 -28.38 3.27
N ALA A 295 11.81 -28.80 2.29
CA ALA A 295 11.93 -30.20 1.88
C ALA A 295 12.82 -30.97 2.87
N TYR A 296 12.40 -32.19 3.21
CA TYR A 296 13.23 -33.15 3.94
C TYR A 296 14.49 -33.52 3.14
N VAL A 297 15.67 -33.43 3.75
CA VAL A 297 16.93 -33.86 3.13
C VAL A 297 17.46 -35.10 3.83
N ALA A 298 17.39 -36.24 3.15
CA ALA A 298 17.96 -37.49 3.60
C ALA A 298 19.49 -37.47 3.46
N PRO A 299 20.26 -37.72 4.53
CA PRO A 299 21.70 -37.95 4.44
C PRO A 299 21.92 -39.39 3.98
N TYR A 300 22.01 -39.57 2.67
CA TYR A 300 22.58 -40.77 2.08
C TYR A 300 24.05 -40.49 1.77
N ASP A 301 24.92 -41.33 2.34
CA ASP A 301 26.39 -41.18 2.32
C ASP A 301 26.97 -40.95 0.91
N ASP A 302 26.34 -41.53 -0.12
CA ASP A 302 26.77 -41.44 -1.52
C ASP A 302 26.22 -40.23 -2.32
N LEU A 303 25.27 -39.46 -1.77
CA LEU A 303 24.48 -38.46 -2.53
C LEU A 303 24.65 -37.03 -2.02
N LEU A 304 24.54 -36.86 -0.71
CA LEU A 304 24.68 -35.58 0.00
C LEU A 304 25.48 -35.85 1.27
N PRO A 305 26.81 -35.80 1.20
CA PRO A 305 27.65 -35.99 2.36
C PRO A 305 27.50 -34.78 3.29
N ILE A 306 26.55 -34.86 4.22
CA ILE A 306 26.21 -33.82 5.18
C ILE A 306 26.73 -34.26 6.55
N GLN A 307 27.56 -33.42 7.18
CA GLN A 307 28.11 -33.70 8.49
C GLN A 307 27.58 -32.72 9.53
N MET A 308 26.87 -33.23 10.53
CA MET A 308 26.56 -32.49 11.75
C MET A 308 27.73 -32.60 12.74
N ALA A 309 28.28 -31.46 13.17
CA ALA A 309 29.41 -31.41 14.10
C ALA A 309 29.15 -30.38 15.21
N LYS A 310 29.59 -30.71 16.43
CA LYS A 310 29.64 -29.78 17.57
C LYS A 310 30.85 -28.87 17.45
N ILE A 311 30.64 -27.56 17.54
CA ILE A 311 31.70 -26.55 17.44
C ILE A 311 32.06 -25.99 18.81
N SER A 312 31.06 -25.77 19.67
CA SER A 312 31.25 -25.22 21.02
C SER A 312 30.13 -25.65 21.98
N GLY A 313 30.27 -25.27 23.26
CA GLY A 313 29.31 -25.56 24.33
C GLY A 313 29.67 -26.74 25.23
N SER A 314 28.76 -27.14 26.11
CA SER A 314 29.02 -28.07 27.23
C SER A 314 29.57 -29.41 26.73
N PRO A 315 30.59 -29.99 27.40
CA PRO A 315 31.16 -31.28 27.04
C PRO A 315 30.11 -32.41 27.09
N ASP A 316 29.05 -32.25 27.88
CA ASP A 316 28.03 -33.25 28.18
C ASP A 316 27.07 -33.52 27.02
N ILE A 317 27.08 -32.70 25.96
CA ILE A 317 26.41 -33.03 24.70
C ILE A 317 27.37 -33.83 23.81
N LEU A 318 27.04 -35.10 23.57
CA LEU A 318 27.55 -35.87 22.44
C LEU A 318 26.72 -35.52 21.20
N VAL A 319 27.39 -35.11 20.12
CA VAL A 319 26.80 -35.01 18.78
C VAL A 319 27.36 -36.15 17.96
N ASN A 320 26.51 -37.11 17.62
CA ASN A 320 26.85 -38.27 16.82
C ASN A 320 26.34 -38.07 15.39
N ALA A 321 27.24 -38.19 14.41
CA ALA A 321 26.85 -38.29 13.01
C ALA A 321 26.24 -39.68 12.71
N PHE A 322 25.45 -39.74 11.62
CA PHE A 322 24.87 -40.94 10.97
C PHE A 322 23.67 -41.65 11.63
N ASN A 323 22.57 -41.68 10.87
CA ASN A 323 22.20 -42.88 10.09
C ASN A 323 21.45 -42.43 8.82
N SER A 324 21.06 -43.35 7.92
CA SER A 324 20.43 -43.04 6.62
C SER A 324 19.09 -42.26 6.66
N THR A 325 18.59 -41.90 7.84
CA THR A 325 17.33 -41.15 8.04
C THR A 325 17.52 -39.84 8.84
N TYR A 326 18.72 -39.52 9.36
CA TYR A 326 18.93 -38.33 10.20
C TYR A 326 20.34 -37.75 10.03
N ILE A 327 20.46 -36.42 9.90
CA ILE A 327 21.76 -35.73 9.67
C ILE A 327 22.69 -35.81 10.88
N GLY A 328 22.14 -36.13 12.04
CA GLY A 328 22.86 -36.42 13.26
C GLY A 328 21.89 -36.63 14.42
N SER A 329 22.44 -37.01 15.56
CA SER A 329 21.73 -37.00 16.83
C SER A 329 22.57 -36.28 17.87
N ALA A 330 21.89 -35.62 18.81
CA ALA A 330 22.54 -35.07 20.00
C ALA A 330 21.92 -35.71 21.25
N SER A 331 22.79 -36.06 22.21
CA SER A 331 22.42 -36.80 23.41
C SER A 331 23.21 -36.29 24.62
N LEU A 332 22.56 -36.24 25.77
CA LEU A 332 23.17 -35.87 27.05
C LEU A 332 23.92 -37.04 27.65
N MET A 333 25.14 -36.81 28.13
CA MET A 333 25.90 -37.75 28.94
C MET A 333 25.56 -37.61 30.44
N ASN A 334 25.84 -38.67 31.21
CA ASN A 334 26.11 -38.62 32.66
C ASN A 334 25.08 -37.89 33.54
N ASN A 335 23.78 -38.18 33.39
CA ASN A 335 22.69 -37.60 34.22
C ASN A 335 22.63 -36.06 34.24
N VAL A 336 23.27 -35.38 33.28
CA VAL A 336 23.29 -33.92 33.22
C VAL A 336 21.90 -33.39 32.87
N ARG A 337 21.36 -32.50 33.72
CA ARG A 337 19.98 -32.02 33.61
C ARG A 337 19.73 -31.12 32.42
N SER A 338 20.71 -30.30 32.03
CA SER A 338 20.62 -29.48 30.81
C SER A 338 21.99 -29.07 30.33
N ALA A 339 22.15 -28.98 29.01
CA ALA A 339 23.36 -28.48 28.37
C ALA A 339 23.01 -27.71 27.09
N THR A 340 23.89 -26.80 26.68
CA THR A 340 23.82 -26.09 25.39
C THR A 340 25.06 -26.40 24.55
N ALA A 341 24.88 -26.51 23.24
CA ALA A 341 25.97 -26.68 22.28
C ALA A 341 25.64 -25.95 20.97
N VAL A 342 26.65 -25.35 20.35
CA VAL A 342 26.52 -24.86 18.97
C VAL A 342 26.90 -26.00 18.03
N VAL A 343 25.97 -26.34 17.15
CA VAL A 343 26.15 -27.35 16.11
C VAL A 343 26.17 -26.69 14.75
N GLN A 344 27.14 -27.08 13.92
CA GLN A 344 27.16 -26.78 12.50
C GLN A 344 26.71 -28.00 11.72
N VAL A 345 25.87 -27.77 10.72
CA VAL A 345 25.62 -28.70 9.63
C VAL A 345 26.48 -28.25 8.46
N LYS A 346 27.45 -29.07 8.07
CA LYS A 346 28.33 -28.83 6.94
C LYS A 346 27.88 -29.66 5.74
N LEU A 347 27.81 -29.03 4.58
CA LEU A 347 27.80 -29.71 3.30
C LEU A 347 29.25 -30.02 2.94
N LEU A 348 29.63 -31.30 2.97
CA LEU A 348 30.91 -31.74 2.45
C LEU A 348 30.84 -31.65 0.92
N HIS A 349 31.90 -31.16 0.28
CA HIS A 349 31.88 -30.99 -1.18
C HIS A 349 32.07 -32.36 -1.86
N PRO A 350 31.09 -32.86 -2.66
CA PRO A 350 31.14 -34.22 -3.21
C PRO A 350 32.30 -34.45 -4.20
N PHE A 351 32.97 -33.37 -4.61
CA PHE A 351 34.12 -33.40 -5.51
C PHE A 351 35.43 -32.84 -4.90
N GLY A 352 35.52 -32.68 -3.57
CA GLY A 352 36.78 -32.36 -2.89
C GLY A 352 37.15 -30.87 -2.76
N GLY A 353 36.17 -29.97 -2.82
CA GLY A 353 36.32 -28.60 -2.32
C GLY A 353 36.26 -28.53 -0.78
N PRO A 354 36.56 -27.37 -0.16
CA PRO A 354 36.44 -27.20 1.29
C PRO A 354 34.99 -27.36 1.75
N GLU A 355 34.81 -27.89 2.97
CA GLU A 355 33.51 -28.06 3.61
C GLU A 355 32.79 -26.71 3.76
N LYS A 356 31.48 -26.67 3.53
CA LYS A 356 30.68 -25.43 3.62
C LYS A 356 29.62 -25.57 4.70
N VAL A 357 29.72 -24.76 5.74
CA VAL A 357 28.66 -24.63 6.76
C VAL A 357 27.38 -24.17 6.05
N ILE A 358 26.29 -24.94 6.15
CA ILE A 358 24.96 -24.59 5.63
C ILE A 358 23.95 -24.27 6.74
N LEU A 359 24.25 -24.62 7.99
CA LEU A 359 23.51 -24.17 9.16
C LEU A 359 24.46 -24.09 10.34
N GLU A 360 24.33 -23.05 11.15
CA GLU A 360 24.83 -23.01 12.52
C GLU A 360 23.65 -22.77 13.46
N LYS A 361 23.54 -23.58 14.51
CA LYS A 361 22.40 -23.50 15.44
C LYS A 361 22.84 -23.84 16.85
N GLU A 362 22.45 -23.01 17.81
CA GLU A 362 22.49 -23.43 19.22
C GLU A 362 21.37 -24.46 19.45
N ILE A 363 21.76 -25.64 19.94
CA ILE A 363 20.87 -26.65 20.48
C ILE A 363 20.98 -26.67 22.00
N ARG A 364 19.83 -26.76 22.67
CA ARG A 364 19.74 -26.99 24.11
C ARG A 364 19.10 -28.36 24.31
N LEU A 365 19.79 -29.24 25.02
CA LEU A 365 19.27 -30.54 25.43
C LEU A 365 19.01 -30.49 26.94
N ALA A 366 17.84 -30.94 27.37
CA ALA A 366 17.52 -31.05 28.79
C ALA A 366 16.74 -32.33 29.12
N TYR A 367 16.92 -32.78 30.37
CA TYR A 367 15.93 -33.53 31.13
C TYR A 367 14.94 -32.52 31.72
N PRO A 368 13.62 -32.79 31.70
CA PRO A 368 12.59 -31.78 31.88
C PRO A 368 12.41 -31.36 33.36
N ILE A 369 13.26 -30.44 33.82
CA ILE A 369 13.12 -29.65 35.07
C ILE A 369 13.67 -28.21 34.86
N SER A 370 13.67 -27.68 33.63
CA SER A 370 14.24 -26.34 33.30
C SER A 370 13.71 -25.68 32.02
N ASP A 371 12.65 -26.23 31.45
CA ASP A 371 12.23 -25.98 30.07
C ASP A 371 10.95 -25.16 29.96
N PHE A 372 10.30 -24.82 31.08
CA PHE A 372 9.26 -23.79 31.06
C PHE A 372 9.81 -22.49 30.47
N PRO A 373 9.24 -21.97 29.37
CA PRO A 373 9.83 -20.90 28.58
C PRO A 373 9.57 -19.53 29.25
N LYS A 374 10.33 -19.25 30.32
CA LYS A 374 10.17 -18.04 31.13
C LYS A 374 10.04 -16.76 30.29
N VAL A 375 10.91 -16.61 29.28
CA VAL A 375 10.92 -15.43 28.41
C VAL A 375 9.62 -15.30 27.57
N PRO A 376 9.25 -16.25 26.70
CA PRO A 376 7.95 -16.22 26.00
C PRO A 376 6.71 -16.08 26.90
N PHE A 377 6.74 -16.67 28.10
CA PHE A 377 5.68 -16.51 29.09
C PHE A 377 5.56 -15.06 29.57
N PHE A 378 6.65 -14.45 30.07
CA PHE A 378 6.65 -13.07 30.52
C PHE A 378 6.40 -12.07 29.39
N GLU A 379 6.92 -12.31 28.18
CA GLU A 379 6.60 -11.49 27.01
C GLU A 379 5.08 -11.48 26.74
N SER A 380 4.43 -12.65 26.80
CA SER A 380 2.98 -12.77 26.59
C SER A 380 2.17 -12.06 27.68
N VAL A 381 2.52 -12.25 28.96
CA VAL A 381 1.84 -11.62 30.10
C VAL A 381 2.03 -10.10 30.09
N ASN A 382 3.26 -9.62 29.90
CA ASN A 382 3.56 -8.18 29.85
C ASN A 382 2.84 -7.48 28.68
N THR A 383 2.77 -8.12 27.51
CA THR A 383 2.05 -7.58 26.34
C THR A 383 0.56 -7.43 26.62
N LEU A 384 -0.05 -8.38 27.33
CA LEU A 384 -1.45 -8.30 27.76
C LEU A 384 -1.68 -7.18 28.78
N HIS A 385 -0.79 -7.01 29.77
CA HIS A 385 -0.90 -5.95 30.78
C HIS A 385 -0.76 -4.56 30.19
N GLU A 386 0.17 -4.35 29.27
CA GLU A 386 0.31 -3.03 28.66
C GLU A 386 -0.92 -2.70 27.80
N SER A 387 -1.55 -3.70 27.17
CA SER A 387 -2.82 -3.52 26.47
C SER A 387 -4.01 -3.22 27.39
N LEU A 388 -4.08 -3.81 28.58
CA LEU A 388 -5.06 -3.44 29.61
C LEU A 388 -4.84 -1.99 30.07
N ARG A 389 -3.60 -1.66 30.44
CA ARG A 389 -3.21 -0.37 31.03
C ARG A 389 -3.41 0.81 30.09
N THR A 390 -3.11 0.65 28.80
CA THR A 390 -3.15 1.73 27.81
C THR A 390 -4.54 2.01 27.24
N ALA A 391 -5.40 0.99 27.11
CA ALA A 391 -6.65 1.12 26.35
C ALA A 391 -7.92 1.33 27.20
N ALA A 392 -7.96 0.87 28.45
CA ALA A 392 -9.10 1.12 29.34
C ALA A 392 -8.77 0.86 30.82
N GLN A 393 -8.68 1.93 31.62
CA GLN A 393 -8.41 1.84 33.06
C GLN A 393 -9.42 0.96 33.81
N ALA A 394 -10.69 0.95 33.40
CA ALA A 394 -11.72 0.08 33.99
C ALA A 394 -11.43 -1.41 33.74
N ASP A 395 -11.09 -1.82 32.51
CA ASP A 395 -10.75 -3.22 32.20
C ASP A 395 -9.55 -3.69 33.06
N ALA A 396 -8.58 -2.81 33.34
CA ALA A 396 -7.45 -3.12 34.22
C ALA A 396 -7.84 -3.23 35.71
N GLN A 397 -8.81 -2.43 36.17
CA GLN A 397 -9.33 -2.50 37.54
C GLN A 397 -10.08 -3.80 37.83
N GLU A 398 -10.89 -4.28 36.87
CA GLU A 398 -11.57 -5.59 36.97
C GLU A 398 -10.56 -6.74 37.14
N VAL A 399 -9.45 -6.70 36.39
CA VAL A 399 -8.39 -7.72 36.47
C VAL A 399 -7.63 -7.66 37.80
N GLN A 400 -7.34 -6.45 38.32
CA GLN A 400 -6.73 -6.29 39.64
C GLN A 400 -7.67 -6.79 40.75
N ALA A 401 -8.96 -6.45 40.71
CA ALA A 401 -9.94 -6.90 41.70
C ALA A 401 -10.02 -8.44 41.75
N TYR A 402 -10.09 -9.09 40.59
CA TYR A 402 -10.03 -10.55 40.50
C TYR A 402 -8.74 -11.15 41.09
N TYR A 403 -7.59 -10.50 40.87
CA TYR A 403 -6.32 -10.93 41.45
C TYR A 403 -6.33 -10.82 42.98
N ASP A 404 -6.83 -9.71 43.52
CA ASP A 404 -6.92 -9.44 44.96
C ASP A 404 -7.87 -10.45 45.66
N GLU A 405 -9.04 -10.72 45.07
CA GLU A 405 -9.96 -11.77 45.53
C GLU A 405 -9.29 -13.16 45.53
N ARG A 406 -8.57 -13.48 44.45
CA ARG A 406 -7.85 -14.76 44.33
C ARG A 406 -6.73 -14.87 45.36
N GLN A 407 -6.04 -13.77 45.67
CA GLN A 407 -5.05 -13.72 46.76
C GLN A 407 -5.70 -13.94 48.14
N ALA A 408 -6.90 -13.40 48.37
CA ALA A 408 -7.61 -13.51 49.64
C ALA A 408 -8.15 -14.93 49.96
N LEU A 409 -8.21 -15.86 48.98
CA LEU A 409 -8.61 -17.25 49.23
C LEU A 409 -7.67 -17.96 50.21
N ASP A 410 -8.22 -18.58 51.25
CA ASP A 410 -7.42 -19.25 52.29
C ASP A 410 -7.29 -20.76 52.03
N ALA A 411 -6.08 -21.29 52.13
CA ALA A 411 -5.83 -22.71 51.85
C ALA A 411 -6.44 -23.66 52.89
N THR A 412 -6.89 -23.18 54.06
CA THR A 412 -7.60 -24.00 55.05
C THR A 412 -9.12 -23.94 54.85
N ALA A 413 -9.67 -22.79 54.51
CA ALA A 413 -11.12 -22.59 54.34
C ALA A 413 -11.62 -22.96 52.94
N ASP A 414 -10.85 -22.69 51.89
CA ASP A 414 -11.30 -22.74 50.49
C ASP A 414 -10.79 -23.98 49.71
N HIS A 415 -10.06 -24.90 50.35
CA HIS A 415 -9.54 -26.10 49.67
C HIS A 415 -10.62 -27.05 49.12
N SER A 416 -11.90 -26.84 49.44
CA SER A 416 -13.00 -27.59 48.82
C SER A 416 -13.26 -27.21 47.36
N LEU A 417 -12.73 -26.08 46.88
CA LEU A 417 -12.83 -25.64 45.48
C LEU A 417 -12.10 -26.57 44.48
N ILE A 418 -11.32 -27.54 44.97
CA ILE A 418 -10.67 -28.59 44.15
C ILE A 418 -11.28 -29.98 44.35
N ASP A 419 -12.40 -30.11 45.08
CA ASP A 419 -13.05 -31.38 45.40
C ASP A 419 -13.35 -32.28 44.19
N PRO A 420 -13.80 -31.78 43.02
CA PRO A 420 -14.04 -32.60 41.84
C PRO A 420 -12.81 -33.42 41.40
N ILE A 421 -11.62 -32.82 41.44
CA ILE A 421 -10.35 -33.49 41.12
C ILE A 421 -9.85 -34.28 42.35
N TRP A 422 -9.84 -33.68 43.53
CA TRP A 422 -9.33 -34.28 44.76
C TRP A 422 -10.00 -35.64 45.07
N ASN A 423 -11.32 -35.72 44.92
CA ASN A 423 -12.10 -36.94 45.19
C ASN A 423 -11.77 -38.11 44.25
N LYS A 424 -11.05 -37.87 43.14
CA LYS A 424 -10.44 -38.90 42.29
C LYS A 424 -9.06 -39.29 42.84
N ILE A 425 -8.19 -38.29 43.04
CA ILE A 425 -6.80 -38.44 43.51
C ILE A 425 -6.73 -39.20 44.85
N GLU A 426 -7.57 -38.83 45.82
CA GLU A 426 -7.51 -39.35 47.19
C GLU A 426 -7.65 -40.88 47.29
N ARG A 427 -8.30 -41.50 46.29
CA ARG A 427 -8.53 -42.96 46.22
C ARG A 427 -7.25 -43.75 45.98
N TYR A 428 -6.22 -43.10 45.44
CA TYR A 428 -4.91 -43.67 45.12
C TYR A 428 -3.84 -43.34 46.16
N LEU A 429 -4.16 -42.51 47.17
CA LEU A 429 -3.25 -42.19 48.26
C LEU A 429 -3.21 -43.31 49.31
N THR A 430 -2.00 -43.69 49.72
CA THR A 430 -1.81 -44.65 50.82
C THR A 430 -2.16 -44.00 52.16
N ALA A 431 -2.45 -44.82 53.18
CA ALA A 431 -2.76 -44.35 54.54
C ALA A 431 -1.59 -43.64 55.25
N ALA A 432 -0.37 -43.68 54.68
CA ALA A 432 0.80 -42.99 55.21
C ALA A 432 0.88 -41.51 54.78
N VAL A 433 0.10 -41.09 53.78
CA VAL A 433 0.11 -39.71 53.25
C VAL A 433 -0.85 -38.83 54.06
N ASP A 434 -0.40 -37.64 54.48
CA ASP A 434 -1.29 -36.63 55.05
C ASP A 434 -2.17 -36.01 53.94
N LYS A 435 -3.30 -36.67 53.73
CA LYS A 435 -4.34 -36.28 52.79
C LYS A 435 -4.77 -34.82 52.94
N GLN A 436 -4.87 -34.32 54.17
CA GLN A 436 -5.33 -32.94 54.40
C GLN A 436 -4.24 -31.93 54.09
N LYS A 437 -2.98 -32.20 54.45
CA LYS A 437 -1.85 -31.36 54.02
C LYS A 437 -1.77 -31.32 52.50
N ASN A 438 -1.77 -32.48 51.83
CA ASN A 438 -1.56 -32.55 50.39
C ASN A 438 -2.71 -31.89 49.62
N LYS A 439 -3.96 -32.02 50.07
CA LYS A 439 -5.10 -31.28 49.52
C LYS A 439 -4.89 -29.76 49.59
N ARG A 440 -4.43 -29.23 50.72
CA ARG A 440 -4.12 -27.79 50.87
C ARG A 440 -2.97 -27.35 49.96
N SER A 441 -1.89 -28.14 49.87
CA SER A 441 -0.77 -27.84 48.98
C SER A 441 -1.16 -27.89 47.50
N LEU A 442 -2.03 -28.82 47.09
CA LEU A 442 -2.57 -28.88 45.72
C LEU A 442 -3.53 -27.72 45.43
N PHE A 443 -4.35 -27.31 46.40
CA PHE A 443 -5.16 -26.11 46.28
C PHE A 443 -4.30 -24.87 46.10
N GLN A 444 -3.26 -24.69 46.92
CA GLN A 444 -2.34 -23.55 46.82
C GLN A 444 -1.58 -23.55 45.48
N LEU A 445 -1.11 -24.72 45.02
CA LEU A 445 -0.52 -24.90 43.70
C LEU A 445 -1.47 -24.43 42.58
N VAL A 446 -2.75 -24.83 42.60
CA VAL A 446 -3.75 -24.39 41.60
C VAL A 446 -4.08 -22.89 41.74
N LYS A 447 -4.16 -22.37 42.98
CA LYS A 447 -4.36 -20.95 43.27
C LYS A 447 -3.25 -20.11 42.62
N GLU A 448 -1.99 -20.39 42.94
CA GLU A 448 -0.83 -19.63 42.47
C GLU A 448 -0.58 -19.83 40.97
N ALA A 449 -0.71 -21.05 40.43
CA ALA A 449 -0.52 -21.33 39.00
C ALA A 449 -1.40 -20.44 38.12
N GLY A 450 -2.63 -20.15 38.57
CA GLY A 450 -3.54 -19.23 37.89
C GLY A 450 -3.33 -17.76 38.25
N GLN A 451 -2.68 -17.40 39.37
CA GLN A 451 -2.26 -16.02 39.64
C GLN A 451 -1.13 -15.58 38.70
N LEU A 452 -0.25 -16.53 38.33
CA LEU A 452 0.87 -16.25 37.42
C LEU A 452 0.40 -15.73 36.04
N ALA A 453 -0.82 -16.07 35.59
CA ALA A 453 -1.41 -15.52 34.37
C ALA A 453 -1.69 -14.00 34.41
N TYR A 454 -1.72 -13.39 35.62
CA TYR A 454 -2.22 -12.03 35.83
C TYR A 454 -1.21 -11.08 36.48
N TYR A 455 -0.19 -11.55 37.22
CA TYR A 455 0.81 -10.66 37.85
C TYR A 455 2.14 -11.38 38.17
N ALA A 456 2.57 -12.36 37.36
CA ALA A 456 3.86 -13.00 37.59
C ALA A 456 5.05 -12.07 37.30
N ASP A 457 5.97 -11.94 38.26
CA ASP A 457 7.37 -11.59 37.97
C ASP A 457 8.27 -12.86 37.90
N ALA A 458 9.55 -12.66 37.59
CA ALA A 458 10.54 -13.74 37.48
C ALA A 458 10.81 -14.46 38.81
N ASN A 459 10.61 -13.79 39.94
CA ASN A 459 10.76 -14.32 41.29
C ASN A 459 9.53 -15.13 41.70
N ASP A 460 8.32 -14.66 41.41
CA ASP A 460 7.07 -15.39 41.70
C ASP A 460 7.05 -16.74 40.99
N LEU A 461 7.36 -16.76 39.69
CA LEU A 461 7.48 -17.98 38.91
C LEU A 461 8.61 -18.88 39.44
N GLN A 462 9.73 -18.32 39.89
CA GLN A 462 10.83 -19.10 40.44
C GLN A 462 10.49 -19.70 41.81
N ALA A 463 9.79 -18.96 42.67
CA ALA A 463 9.29 -19.42 43.97
C ALA A 463 8.29 -20.56 43.78
N PHE A 464 7.32 -20.37 42.88
CA PHE A 464 6.35 -21.39 42.48
C PHE A 464 7.04 -22.68 41.99
N LEU A 465 7.99 -22.57 41.05
CA LEU A 465 8.72 -23.71 40.47
C LEU A 465 9.71 -24.40 41.43
N THR A 466 9.99 -23.83 42.60
CA THR A 466 10.89 -24.42 43.62
C THR A 466 10.23 -24.66 44.96
N ASN A 467 8.91 -24.54 45.04
CA ASN A 467 8.17 -24.81 46.26
C ASN A 467 8.16 -26.33 46.54
N ALA A 468 9.01 -26.74 47.48
CA ALA A 468 9.15 -28.14 47.88
C ALA A 468 7.84 -28.77 48.41
N GLU A 469 6.88 -27.99 48.90
CA GLU A 469 5.56 -28.52 49.30
C GLU A 469 4.70 -28.89 48.08
N TYR A 470 4.85 -28.20 46.95
CA TYR A 470 4.16 -28.56 45.71
C TYR A 470 4.75 -29.81 45.10
N ASP A 471 6.07 -29.88 45.00
CA ASP A 471 6.77 -31.06 44.51
C ASP A 471 6.52 -32.27 45.42
N GLN A 472 6.48 -32.11 46.75
CA GLN A 472 6.14 -33.20 47.67
C GLN A 472 4.68 -33.63 47.53
N ALA A 473 3.72 -32.69 47.49
CA ALA A 473 2.31 -33.01 47.33
C ALA A 473 2.07 -33.75 46.00
N LEU A 474 2.67 -33.26 44.90
CA LEU A 474 2.68 -33.94 43.61
C LEU A 474 3.31 -35.33 43.74
N PHE A 475 4.54 -35.44 44.25
CA PHE A 475 5.26 -36.72 44.38
C PHE A 475 4.49 -37.79 45.19
N ASP A 476 3.82 -37.39 46.27
CA ASP A 476 3.00 -38.28 47.09
C ASP A 476 1.82 -38.89 46.32
N TYR A 477 1.24 -38.18 45.34
CA TYR A 477 0.21 -38.75 44.45
C TYR A 477 0.76 -39.82 43.49
N LEU A 478 2.08 -39.88 43.31
CA LEU A 478 2.70 -40.45 42.12
C LEU A 478 3.50 -41.72 42.37
N THR A 479 3.89 -41.96 43.63
CA THR A 479 4.37 -43.27 44.08
C THR A 479 3.39 -44.41 43.72
N THR A 480 2.09 -44.11 43.62
CA THR A 480 1.05 -45.07 43.21
C THR A 480 0.92 -45.27 41.68
N ILE A 481 1.31 -44.30 40.84
CA ILE A 481 1.10 -44.36 39.37
C ILE A 481 2.37 -44.33 38.50
N GLN A 482 3.55 -44.42 39.15
CA GLN A 482 4.88 -44.59 38.54
C GLN A 482 5.32 -43.46 37.57
N THR A 483 4.90 -42.23 37.82
CA THR A 483 5.26 -41.06 37.00
C THR A 483 5.59 -39.87 37.87
N ASN A 484 6.85 -39.45 37.99
CA ASN A 484 7.17 -38.20 38.70
C ASN A 484 6.46 -37.01 38.01
N LEU A 485 6.08 -35.99 38.77
CA LEU A 485 5.61 -34.68 38.30
C LEU A 485 6.19 -33.62 39.22
N TYR A 486 6.36 -32.43 38.68
CA TYR A 486 6.79 -31.22 39.38
C TYR A 486 5.80 -30.09 39.11
N ALA A 487 5.91 -28.98 39.85
CA ALA A 487 5.10 -27.78 39.58
C ALA A 487 5.23 -27.30 38.12
N GLU A 488 6.37 -27.57 37.47
CA GLU A 488 6.62 -27.32 36.04
C GLU A 488 5.72 -28.13 35.10
N ASP A 489 5.39 -29.39 35.41
CA ASP A 489 4.51 -30.21 34.55
C ASP A 489 3.09 -29.63 34.50
N LEU A 490 2.62 -28.99 35.59
CA LEU A 490 1.39 -28.21 35.60
C LEU A 490 1.52 -26.93 34.75
N MET A 491 2.64 -26.22 34.83
CA MET A 491 2.85 -25.01 34.02
C MET A 491 2.91 -25.32 32.52
N ILE A 492 3.55 -26.42 32.12
CA ILE A 492 3.55 -26.91 30.73
C ILE A 492 2.14 -27.36 30.30
N PHE A 493 1.37 -27.99 31.20
CA PHE A 493 -0.04 -28.30 30.92
C PHE A 493 -0.89 -27.03 30.72
N LEU A 494 -0.70 -25.99 31.54
CA LEU A 494 -1.50 -24.76 31.47
C LEU A 494 -1.09 -23.84 30.31
N TYR A 495 0.21 -23.59 30.12
CA TYR A 495 0.73 -22.53 29.24
C TYR A 495 1.62 -23.06 28.09
N GLY A 496 2.02 -24.32 28.15
CA GLY A 496 2.90 -24.96 27.17
C GLY A 496 4.40 -24.84 27.48
N ASP A 497 5.22 -25.39 26.60
CA ASP A 497 6.69 -25.27 26.61
C ASP A 497 7.24 -24.25 25.61
N GLY A 498 6.35 -23.52 24.92
CA GLY A 498 6.72 -22.52 23.91
C GLY A 498 7.22 -23.12 22.59
N ALA A 499 7.21 -24.44 22.46
CA ALA A 499 7.68 -25.17 21.28
C ALA A 499 6.61 -26.18 20.82
N ALA A 500 6.78 -27.47 21.12
CA ALA A 500 5.89 -28.52 20.66
C ALA A 500 4.61 -28.60 21.49
N ARG A 501 4.69 -28.41 22.81
CA ARG A 501 3.59 -28.58 23.75
C ARG A 501 2.93 -27.23 23.97
N LYS A 502 1.70 -27.10 23.49
CA LYS A 502 0.92 -25.86 23.49
C LYS A 502 0.35 -25.52 24.87
N GLY A 503 0.00 -26.52 25.68
CA GLY A 503 -0.78 -26.34 26.90
C GLY A 503 -2.18 -25.78 26.62
N VAL A 504 -2.97 -25.62 27.69
CA VAL A 504 -4.37 -25.20 27.62
C VAL A 504 -4.49 -23.80 27.02
N GLN A 505 -3.70 -22.83 27.48
CA GLN A 505 -3.75 -21.44 27.03
C GLN A 505 -3.48 -21.34 25.52
N ARG A 506 -2.34 -21.84 25.01
CA ARG A 506 -2.04 -21.71 23.57
C ARG A 506 -3.04 -22.48 22.70
N THR A 507 -3.53 -23.64 23.17
CA THR A 507 -4.61 -24.36 22.47
C THR A 507 -5.90 -23.54 22.44
N GLN A 508 -6.25 -22.84 23.53
CA GLN A 508 -7.38 -21.90 23.59
C GLN A 508 -7.18 -20.74 22.60
N LEU A 509 -5.96 -20.20 22.48
CA LEU A 509 -5.63 -19.13 21.52
C LEU A 509 -5.72 -19.60 20.06
N GLU A 510 -5.34 -20.85 19.75
CA GLU A 510 -5.53 -21.43 18.40
C GLU A 510 -7.00 -21.67 18.08
N LEU A 511 -7.78 -22.19 19.03
CA LEU A 511 -9.23 -22.30 18.90
C LEU A 511 -9.88 -20.92 18.75
N LEU A 512 -9.36 -19.89 19.42
CA LEU A 512 -9.80 -18.50 19.26
C LEU A 512 -9.48 -17.97 17.86
N ALA A 513 -8.26 -18.16 17.35
CA ALA A 513 -7.89 -17.81 15.99
C ALA A 513 -8.72 -18.56 14.92
N SER A 514 -9.29 -19.73 15.24
CA SER A 514 -10.23 -20.43 14.35
C SER A 514 -11.59 -19.73 14.22
N LYS A 515 -11.98 -18.86 15.16
CA LYS A 515 -13.30 -18.20 15.22
C LYS A 515 -13.50 -17.09 14.20
N SER A 516 -14.73 -16.91 13.72
CA SER A 516 -15.13 -15.75 12.92
C SER A 516 -15.13 -14.46 13.75
N PRO A 517 -15.01 -13.26 13.13
CA PRO A 517 -15.16 -11.97 13.81
C PRO A 517 -16.39 -11.88 14.74
N GLN A 518 -17.54 -12.37 14.28
CA GLN A 518 -18.79 -12.39 15.05
C GLN A 518 -18.69 -13.30 16.29
N GLU A 519 -18.10 -14.49 16.15
CA GLU A 519 -17.85 -15.38 17.28
C GLU A 519 -16.86 -14.77 18.29
N LEU A 520 -15.76 -14.17 17.80
CA LEU A 520 -14.76 -13.47 18.62
C LEU A 520 -15.39 -12.38 19.48
N LEU A 521 -16.25 -11.54 18.89
CA LEU A 521 -16.96 -10.51 19.65
C LEU A 521 -17.98 -11.12 20.62
N SER A 522 -18.69 -12.18 20.23
CA SER A 522 -19.64 -12.81 21.14
C SER A 522 -18.96 -13.38 22.39
N LEU A 523 -17.72 -13.89 22.27
CA LEU A 523 -16.93 -14.37 23.41
C LEU A 523 -16.59 -13.26 24.43
N LEU A 524 -16.59 -11.98 24.06
CA LEU A 524 -16.39 -10.87 25.01
C LEU A 524 -17.58 -10.68 25.96
N TYR A 525 -18.79 -11.07 25.54
CA TYR A 525 -20.04 -10.78 26.26
C TYR A 525 -20.73 -12.04 26.79
N ASP A 526 -20.39 -13.22 26.27
CA ASP A 526 -21.02 -14.50 26.56
C ASP A 526 -20.07 -15.41 27.35
N GLN A 527 -20.40 -15.71 28.62
CA GLN A 527 -19.59 -16.59 29.47
C GLN A 527 -19.65 -18.04 29.03
N ASP A 528 -20.82 -18.58 28.71
CA ASP A 528 -21.00 -19.98 28.33
C ASP A 528 -20.13 -20.34 27.12
N LYS A 529 -20.00 -19.41 26.15
CA LYS A 529 -19.07 -19.56 25.03
C LYS A 529 -17.59 -19.55 25.44
N ARG A 530 -17.19 -18.73 26.43
CA ARG A 530 -15.81 -18.75 26.95
C ARG A 530 -15.51 -20.06 27.68
N ASP A 531 -16.45 -20.53 28.49
CA ASP A 531 -16.32 -21.79 29.22
C ASP A 531 -16.31 -23.00 28.26
N LEU A 532 -17.08 -22.97 27.17
CA LEU A 532 -17.03 -23.96 26.09
C LEU A 532 -15.69 -23.94 25.33
N LEU A 533 -15.12 -22.76 25.07
CA LEU A 533 -13.82 -22.61 24.44
C LEU A 533 -12.69 -23.16 25.34
N LEU A 534 -12.72 -22.83 26.63
CA LEU A 534 -11.78 -23.33 27.64
C LEU A 534 -11.88 -24.85 27.80
N ARG A 535 -13.11 -25.38 27.95
CA ARG A 535 -13.41 -26.82 27.97
C ARG A 535 -12.84 -27.55 26.76
N SER A 536 -12.96 -26.97 25.56
CA SER A 536 -12.43 -27.54 24.32
C SER A 536 -10.90 -27.59 24.32
N ALA A 537 -10.24 -26.54 24.81
CA ALA A 537 -8.79 -26.51 24.98
C ALA A 537 -8.30 -27.55 26.01
N ILE A 538 -8.94 -27.61 27.19
CA ILE A 538 -8.64 -28.61 28.23
C ILE A 538 -8.83 -30.03 27.68
N SER A 539 -9.95 -30.30 27.00
CA SER A 539 -10.21 -31.63 26.44
C SER A 539 -9.17 -32.04 25.38
N THR A 540 -8.67 -31.08 24.59
CA THR A 540 -7.62 -31.32 23.59
C THR A 540 -6.30 -31.70 24.27
N VAL A 541 -5.86 -30.91 25.25
CA VAL A 541 -4.61 -31.16 26.01
C VAL A 541 -4.68 -32.43 26.86
N MET A 542 -5.86 -32.75 27.41
CA MET A 542 -6.12 -34.01 28.12
C MET A 542 -6.11 -35.23 27.19
N SER A 543 -6.50 -35.07 25.91
CA SER A 543 -6.50 -36.17 24.94
C SER A 543 -5.13 -36.55 24.39
N GLN A 544 -4.13 -35.67 24.55
CA GLN A 544 -2.75 -35.88 24.09
C GLN A 544 -1.97 -36.74 25.11
N THR A 545 -2.39 -38.01 25.22
CA THR A 545 -1.88 -38.99 26.21
C THR A 545 -0.71 -39.83 25.72
N ASP A 546 -0.17 -39.56 24.53
CA ASP A 546 1.05 -40.21 24.03
C ASP A 546 2.15 -40.15 25.08
N GLU A 547 2.84 -41.27 25.31
CA GLU A 547 3.73 -41.43 26.45
C GLU A 547 4.80 -40.33 26.47
N ASN A 548 4.74 -39.49 27.52
CA ASN A 548 5.57 -38.30 27.78
C ASN A 548 5.18 -36.96 27.11
N TYR A 549 4.07 -36.85 26.37
CA TYR A 549 3.68 -35.56 25.76
C TYR A 549 3.19 -34.54 26.81
N TYR A 550 2.13 -34.82 27.57
CA TYR A 550 1.84 -34.13 28.84
C TYR A 550 1.81 -35.13 29.99
N ARG A 551 2.86 -35.13 30.81
CA ARG A 551 2.96 -35.96 32.01
C ARG A 551 1.81 -35.66 32.99
N PHE A 552 1.43 -34.39 33.13
CA PHE A 552 0.29 -33.97 33.95
C PHE A 552 -1.05 -34.52 33.43
N SER A 553 -1.38 -34.36 32.13
CA SER A 553 -2.58 -34.96 31.52
C SER A 553 -2.62 -36.48 31.69
N GLN A 554 -1.47 -37.15 31.47
CA GLN A 554 -1.35 -38.60 31.59
C GLN A 554 -1.61 -39.06 33.04
N ALA A 555 -1.07 -38.35 34.04
CA ALA A 555 -1.30 -38.62 35.44
C ALA A 555 -2.77 -38.41 35.84
N LEU A 556 -3.38 -37.28 35.44
CA LEU A 556 -4.79 -37.01 35.67
C LEU A 556 -5.68 -38.11 35.04
N SER A 557 -5.41 -38.49 33.79
CA SER A 557 -6.12 -39.56 33.08
C SER A 557 -6.02 -40.91 33.79
N LYS A 558 -4.81 -41.30 34.24
CA LYS A 558 -4.58 -42.52 35.06
C LYS A 558 -5.38 -42.53 36.37
N LEU A 559 -5.63 -41.35 36.95
CA LEU A 559 -6.41 -41.16 38.18
C LEU A 559 -7.93 -41.05 37.93
N GLY A 560 -8.38 -41.14 36.68
CA GLY A 560 -9.79 -40.99 36.31
C GLY A 560 -10.32 -39.56 36.42
N VAL A 561 -9.43 -38.57 36.31
CA VAL A 561 -9.76 -37.14 36.19
C VAL A 561 -9.99 -36.80 34.72
N THR A 562 -11.12 -36.17 34.44
CA THR A 562 -11.61 -35.81 33.11
C THR A 562 -11.59 -34.29 32.90
N SER A 563 -11.84 -33.84 31.67
CA SER A 563 -12.06 -32.40 31.39
C SER A 563 -13.29 -31.84 32.11
N ASP A 564 -14.31 -32.67 32.40
CA ASP A 564 -15.46 -32.28 33.24
C ASP A 564 -15.07 -32.00 34.69
N ASP A 565 -14.22 -32.85 35.29
CA ASP A 565 -13.75 -32.63 36.67
C ASP A 565 -12.93 -31.33 36.78
N ILE A 566 -12.13 -31.00 35.75
CA ILE A 566 -11.38 -29.73 35.68
C ILE A 566 -12.32 -28.54 35.49
N MET A 567 -13.31 -28.63 34.59
CA MET A 567 -14.31 -27.56 34.41
C MET A 567 -15.19 -27.35 35.65
N ALA A 568 -15.45 -28.39 36.44
CA ALA A 568 -16.16 -28.26 37.72
C ALA A 568 -15.33 -27.46 38.76
N VAL A 569 -14.01 -27.64 38.78
CA VAL A 569 -13.09 -26.80 39.58
C VAL A 569 -13.12 -25.34 39.09
N VAL A 570 -13.03 -25.12 37.76
CA VAL A 570 -13.14 -23.76 37.18
C VAL A 570 -14.44 -23.07 37.58
N ALA A 571 -15.58 -23.77 37.48
CA ALA A 571 -16.88 -23.24 37.88
C ALA A 571 -16.96 -22.93 39.39
N GLN A 572 -16.34 -23.75 40.24
CA GLN A 572 -16.26 -23.48 41.68
C GLN A 572 -15.46 -22.20 41.96
N PHE A 573 -14.29 -22.01 41.33
CA PHE A 573 -13.54 -20.75 41.43
C PHE A 573 -14.31 -19.55 40.88
N GLN A 574 -14.96 -19.67 39.72
CA GLN A 574 -15.79 -18.60 39.14
C GLN A 574 -16.94 -18.19 40.08
N SER A 575 -17.61 -19.17 40.71
CA SER A 575 -18.71 -18.90 41.66
C SER A 575 -18.27 -18.25 42.98
N LYS A 576 -16.98 -18.30 43.30
CA LYS A 576 -16.38 -17.76 44.54
C LYS A 576 -15.78 -16.36 44.34
N LEU A 577 -15.41 -16.00 43.12
CA LEU A 577 -14.67 -14.79 42.75
C LEU A 577 -15.58 -13.87 41.92
N GLU A 578 -16.07 -12.79 42.51
CA GLU A 578 -17.11 -11.90 41.96
C GLU A 578 -16.66 -11.30 40.62
N HIS A 579 -15.38 -10.92 40.52
CA HIS A 579 -14.82 -10.27 39.33
C HIS A 579 -14.31 -11.28 38.26
N SER A 580 -14.57 -12.60 38.44
CA SER A 580 -14.06 -13.63 37.53
C SER A 580 -14.58 -13.50 36.09
N GLN A 581 -15.86 -13.14 35.92
CA GLN A 581 -16.47 -12.99 34.60
C GLN A 581 -15.94 -11.75 33.86
N THR A 582 -15.83 -10.62 34.57
CA THR A 582 -15.39 -9.33 34.00
C THR A 582 -13.91 -9.32 33.71
N ALA A 583 -13.06 -9.84 34.61
CA ALA A 583 -11.64 -10.02 34.38
C ALA A 583 -11.35 -10.94 33.18
N ALA A 584 -12.10 -12.04 33.01
CA ALA A 584 -11.97 -12.90 31.84
C ALA A 584 -12.31 -12.18 30.52
N SER A 585 -13.37 -11.36 30.51
CA SER A 585 -13.70 -10.50 29.35
C SER A 585 -12.65 -9.42 29.09
N ALA A 586 -12.08 -8.82 30.14
CA ALA A 586 -11.02 -7.82 30.03
C ALA A 586 -9.71 -8.42 29.47
N MET A 587 -9.27 -9.57 29.97
CA MET A 587 -8.11 -10.30 29.44
C MET A 587 -8.29 -10.72 27.99
N LEU A 588 -9.49 -11.22 27.62
CA LEU A 588 -9.79 -11.55 26.23
C LEU A 588 -9.76 -10.31 25.34
N LEU A 589 -10.29 -9.17 25.80
CA LEU A 589 -10.25 -7.91 25.05
C LEU A 589 -8.83 -7.40 24.84
N ALA A 590 -7.97 -7.47 25.86
CA ALA A 590 -6.54 -7.16 25.74
C ALA A 590 -5.83 -8.10 24.76
N TYR A 591 -6.16 -9.40 24.77
CA TYR A 591 -5.66 -10.35 23.79
C TYR A 591 -6.09 -10.00 22.36
N LEU A 592 -7.36 -9.63 22.14
CA LEU A 592 -7.84 -9.19 20.83
C LEU A 592 -7.18 -7.88 20.39
N ARG A 593 -7.03 -6.88 21.27
CA ARG A 593 -6.32 -5.61 21.00
C ARG A 593 -4.89 -5.86 20.51
N THR A 594 -4.12 -6.69 21.21
CA THR A 594 -2.71 -7.02 20.86
C THR A 594 -2.57 -7.79 19.54
N HIS A 595 -3.65 -8.39 19.04
CA HIS A 595 -3.69 -9.12 17.77
C HIS A 595 -4.57 -8.40 16.72
N THR A 596 -4.92 -7.13 16.95
CA THR A 596 -5.65 -6.28 16.01
C THR A 596 -4.67 -5.39 15.26
N VAL A 597 -4.64 -5.53 13.94
CA VAL A 597 -3.74 -4.82 13.03
C VAL A 597 -4.57 -4.01 12.04
N GLU A 598 -4.26 -2.74 11.88
CA GLU A 598 -4.89 -1.88 10.88
C GLU A 598 -4.31 -2.09 9.47
N LYS A 599 -5.18 -2.00 8.47
CA LYS A 599 -4.82 -1.76 7.09
C LYS A 599 -5.39 -0.41 6.68
N VAL A 600 -4.53 0.44 6.13
CA VAL A 600 -4.87 1.82 5.74
C VAL A 600 -4.68 1.98 4.24
N THR A 601 -5.70 2.51 3.56
CA THR A 601 -5.58 3.01 2.18
C THR A 601 -5.61 4.53 2.23
N MET A 602 -4.68 5.19 1.54
CA MET A 602 -4.56 6.65 1.51
C MET A 602 -4.98 7.17 0.14
N SER A 603 -5.72 8.27 0.11
CA SER A 603 -6.00 9.00 -1.14
C SER A 603 -4.73 9.62 -1.72
N THR A 604 -4.72 9.83 -3.04
CA THR A 604 -3.57 10.43 -3.75
C THR A 604 -3.25 11.86 -3.33
N ASP A 605 -4.22 12.57 -2.74
CA ASP A 605 -4.05 13.91 -2.20
C ASP A 605 -3.72 13.92 -0.69
N GLY A 606 -3.55 12.76 -0.04
CA GLY A 606 -3.26 12.64 1.40
C GLY A 606 -4.38 13.12 2.33
N ARG A 607 -5.55 13.51 1.80
CA ARG A 607 -6.66 14.07 2.58
C ARG A 607 -7.62 13.04 3.14
N GLN A 608 -7.52 11.78 2.73
CA GLN A 608 -8.39 10.71 3.19
C GLN A 608 -7.57 9.45 3.50
N HIS A 609 -7.79 8.89 4.69
CA HIS A 609 -7.28 7.58 5.09
C HIS A 609 -8.47 6.65 5.39
N ASP A 610 -8.61 5.56 4.65
CA ASP A 610 -9.60 4.53 4.90
C ASP A 610 -9.00 3.41 5.76
N TYR A 611 -9.48 3.29 7.00
CA TYR A 611 -9.04 2.27 7.95
C TYR A 611 -9.94 1.04 7.91
N THR A 612 -9.30 -0.12 7.83
CA THR A 612 -9.90 -1.43 8.09
C THR A 612 -9.08 -2.13 9.17
N LEU A 613 -9.69 -3.02 9.95
CA LEU A 613 -9.02 -3.78 10.99
C LEU A 613 -9.03 -5.26 10.65
N SER A 614 -7.96 -5.96 11.00
CA SER A 614 -7.92 -7.41 11.05
C SER A 614 -7.54 -7.86 12.46
N THR A 615 -8.26 -8.83 13.02
CA THR A 615 -7.98 -9.38 14.35
C THR A 615 -7.69 -10.87 14.21
N LEU A 616 -6.56 -11.33 14.74
CA LEU A 616 -6.08 -12.72 14.60
C LEU A 616 -5.99 -13.17 13.13
N GLY A 617 -5.60 -12.26 12.23
CA GLY A 617 -5.46 -12.53 10.79
C GLY A 617 -6.78 -12.61 10.02
N LYS A 618 -7.89 -12.10 10.59
CA LYS A 618 -9.21 -12.06 9.94
C LYS A 618 -9.74 -10.64 9.90
N ASP A 619 -10.17 -10.18 8.73
CA ASP A 619 -10.77 -8.86 8.57
C ASP A 619 -12.04 -8.73 9.44
N MET A 620 -12.12 -7.63 10.19
CA MET A 620 -13.26 -7.25 11.01
C MET A 620 -14.25 -6.46 10.13
N PRO A 621 -15.47 -6.98 9.88
CA PRO A 621 -16.47 -6.26 9.11
C PRO A 621 -16.86 -4.95 9.80
N ASN A 622 -17.02 -3.87 9.04
CA ASN A 622 -17.31 -2.54 9.58
C ASN A 622 -18.66 -2.49 10.32
N GLU A 623 -19.60 -3.40 10.05
CA GLU A 623 -20.88 -3.52 10.76
C GLU A 623 -20.70 -3.99 12.23
N LEU A 624 -19.54 -4.56 12.56
CA LEU A 624 -19.16 -4.93 13.92
C LEU A 624 -18.39 -3.82 14.66
N LEU A 625 -18.11 -2.70 13.98
CA LEU A 625 -17.26 -1.62 14.48
C LEU A 625 -18.04 -0.31 14.56
N ALA A 626 -17.81 0.45 15.64
CA ALA A 626 -18.17 1.85 15.72
C ALA A 626 -16.91 2.71 15.74
N TRP A 627 -16.64 3.36 14.60
CA TRP A 627 -15.55 4.30 14.43
C TRP A 627 -15.92 5.70 14.92
N SER A 628 -14.98 6.41 15.57
CA SER A 628 -15.19 7.80 16.00
C SER A 628 -13.87 8.55 16.24
N LYS A 629 -13.92 9.88 16.17
CA LYS A 629 -12.84 10.78 16.64
C LYS A 629 -12.93 10.91 18.16
N ALA A 630 -11.91 10.49 18.89
CA ALA A 630 -11.83 10.62 20.34
C ALA A 630 -11.30 12.00 20.76
N SER A 631 -10.31 12.54 20.04
CA SER A 631 -9.74 13.88 20.28
C SER A 631 -8.98 14.40 19.05
N GLY A 632 -8.51 15.65 19.12
CA GLY A 632 -7.66 16.29 18.10
C GLY A 632 -8.37 17.33 17.25
N SER A 633 -7.79 17.65 16.10
CA SER A 633 -8.16 18.78 15.24
C SER A 633 -9.61 18.71 14.74
N ASP A 634 -10.30 19.84 14.72
CA ASP A 634 -11.63 19.98 14.09
C ASP A 634 -11.58 19.88 12.56
N ALA A 635 -10.39 20.07 11.97
CA ALA A 635 -10.18 19.81 10.54
C ALA A 635 -10.26 18.33 10.17
N ILE A 636 -10.19 17.41 11.14
CA ILE A 636 -10.34 15.98 10.94
C ILE A 636 -11.77 15.54 11.29
N SER A 637 -12.40 14.83 10.36
CA SER A 637 -13.64 14.09 10.56
C SER A 637 -13.40 12.58 10.42
N VAL A 638 -14.24 11.77 11.06
CA VAL A 638 -14.17 10.30 11.03
C VAL A 638 -15.56 9.76 10.73
N SER A 639 -15.69 8.99 9.64
CA SER A 639 -16.93 8.34 9.24
C SER A 639 -17.18 7.07 10.07
N ALA A 640 -18.44 6.62 10.12
CA ALA A 640 -18.79 5.35 10.77
C ALA A 640 -18.12 4.13 10.11
N GLY A 641 -17.64 4.24 8.87
CA GLY A 641 -16.93 3.18 8.14
C GLY A 641 -15.42 3.19 8.27
N GLY A 642 -14.84 4.02 9.15
CA GLY A 642 -13.39 4.10 9.35
C GLY A 642 -12.65 5.04 8.39
N THR A 643 -13.37 5.79 7.56
CA THR A 643 -12.78 6.84 6.71
C THR A 643 -12.46 8.07 7.55
N VAL A 644 -11.20 8.46 7.61
CA VAL A 644 -10.72 9.70 8.23
C VAL A 644 -10.48 10.72 7.13
N VAL A 645 -11.04 11.93 7.25
CA VAL A 645 -10.96 12.98 6.21
C VAL A 645 -10.47 14.29 6.80
N LEU A 646 -9.47 14.89 6.14
CA LEU A 646 -8.97 16.24 6.35
C LEU A 646 -9.74 17.26 5.51
N SER A 647 -10.31 18.27 6.16
CA SER A 647 -11.02 19.38 5.51
C SER A 647 -10.20 20.00 4.36
N LYS A 648 -10.85 20.28 3.22
CA LYS A 648 -10.22 20.87 2.02
C LYS A 648 -9.42 22.14 2.34
N THR A 649 -9.86 22.94 3.30
CA THR A 649 -9.22 24.20 3.76
C THR A 649 -7.92 24.01 4.56
N ASN A 650 -7.60 22.80 5.00
CA ASN A 650 -6.47 22.53 5.89
C ASN A 650 -5.38 21.72 5.17
N ARG A 651 -4.11 22.06 5.41
CA ARG A 651 -2.95 21.30 4.88
C ARG A 651 -2.57 20.11 5.77
N GLU A 652 -2.88 20.17 7.05
CA GLU A 652 -2.57 19.11 8.02
C GLU A 652 -3.64 19.05 9.11
N GLY A 653 -3.83 17.87 9.70
CA GLY A 653 -4.60 17.70 10.91
C GLY A 653 -4.29 16.38 11.61
N THR A 654 -4.12 16.43 12.94
CA THR A 654 -3.90 15.26 13.79
C THR A 654 -5.13 14.96 14.64
N ALA A 655 -5.50 13.69 14.78
CA ALA A 655 -6.59 13.23 15.63
C ALA A 655 -6.32 11.85 16.23
N VAL A 656 -6.90 11.59 17.40
CA VAL A 656 -6.98 10.22 17.95
C VAL A 656 -8.27 9.59 17.46
N ILE A 657 -8.16 8.53 16.67
CA ILE A 657 -9.30 7.73 16.22
C ILE A 657 -9.45 6.48 17.08
N VAL A 658 -10.69 6.04 17.28
CA VAL A 658 -11.01 4.80 17.99
C VAL A 658 -12.02 3.97 17.21
N ALA A 659 -11.81 2.65 17.22
CA ALA A 659 -12.81 1.66 16.81
C ALA A 659 -13.27 0.88 18.04
N LYS A 660 -14.59 0.81 18.23
CA LYS A 660 -15.21 0.02 19.29
C LYS A 660 -15.90 -1.20 18.70
N ALA A 661 -15.61 -2.38 19.21
CA ALA A 661 -16.34 -3.60 18.88
C ALA A 661 -17.73 -3.58 19.51
N LEU A 662 -18.75 -3.75 18.66
CA LEU A 662 -20.15 -3.75 19.05
C LEU A 662 -20.58 -5.14 19.57
N ASN A 663 -21.31 -5.16 20.68
CA ASN A 663 -22.04 -6.34 21.14
C ASN A 663 -23.25 -6.58 20.22
N PRO A 664 -23.36 -7.72 19.53
CA PRO A 664 -24.51 -8.01 18.68
C PRO A 664 -25.83 -8.20 19.44
N ILE A 665 -25.80 -8.30 20.78
CA ILE A 665 -26.98 -8.54 21.62
C ILE A 665 -27.61 -7.24 22.13
N ASP A 666 -26.80 -6.32 22.68
CA ASP A 666 -27.28 -5.10 23.36
C ASP A 666 -26.72 -3.78 22.80
N GLY A 667 -25.82 -3.83 21.81
CA GLY A 667 -25.19 -2.65 21.22
C GLY A 667 -24.13 -1.95 22.09
N SER A 668 -23.80 -2.49 23.27
CA SER A 668 -22.66 -2.01 24.07
C SER A 668 -21.35 -2.14 23.30
N ALA A 669 -20.38 -1.27 23.59
CA ALA A 669 -19.21 -1.09 22.72
C ALA A 669 -17.91 -1.00 23.52
N LYS A 670 -16.96 -1.91 23.24
CA LYS A 670 -15.63 -1.97 23.88
C LYS A 670 -14.54 -1.54 22.89
N ILE A 671 -13.64 -0.63 23.28
CA ILE A 671 -12.54 -0.17 22.42
C ILE A 671 -11.62 -1.36 22.08
N ILE A 672 -11.42 -1.64 20.79
CA ILE A 672 -10.48 -2.66 20.30
C ILE A 672 -9.26 -2.07 19.58
N PHE A 673 -9.37 -0.82 19.11
CA PHE A 673 -8.31 -0.12 18.41
C PHE A 673 -8.37 1.38 18.77
N GLN A 674 -7.20 1.96 19.00
CA GLN A 674 -7.02 3.40 19.24
C GLN A 674 -5.67 3.81 18.65
N LYS A 675 -5.65 4.87 17.84
CA LYS A 675 -4.42 5.36 17.21
C LYS A 675 -4.47 6.87 16.99
N GLU A 676 -3.35 7.55 17.23
CA GLU A 676 -3.15 8.91 16.76
C GLU A 676 -2.77 8.87 15.27
N VAL A 677 -3.48 9.67 14.46
CA VAL A 677 -3.32 9.74 13.02
C VAL A 677 -3.16 11.19 12.61
N THR A 678 -2.12 11.46 11.82
CA THR A 678 -1.94 12.74 11.13
C THR A 678 -2.25 12.53 9.66
N LEU A 679 -3.14 13.35 9.13
CA LEU A 679 -3.37 13.49 7.69
C LEU A 679 -2.68 14.77 7.25
N THR A 680 -1.87 14.66 6.21
CA THR A 680 -1.22 15.79 5.56
C THR A 680 -1.70 15.78 4.12
N ALA A 681 -2.37 16.85 3.69
CA ALA A 681 -2.65 17.05 2.29
C ALA A 681 -1.31 17.01 1.55
N ALA A 682 -1.20 16.12 0.56
CA ALA A 682 -0.03 16.02 -0.28
C ALA A 682 0.28 17.42 -0.84
N ASP A 683 1.53 17.86 -0.72
CA ASP A 683 1.97 19.09 -1.37
C ASP A 683 2.01 18.80 -2.88
N THR A 684 0.86 18.95 -3.53
CA THR A 684 0.67 18.83 -4.98
C THR A 684 1.30 20.06 -5.64
N GLY A 685 2.63 20.15 -5.51
CA GLY A 685 3.42 21.38 -5.51
C GLY A 685 2.98 22.41 -6.53
N SER A 686 2.23 23.41 -6.07
CA SER A 686 1.65 24.53 -6.84
C SER A 686 1.13 24.18 -8.24
N SER A 687 0.58 22.98 -8.42
CA SER A 687 0.17 22.52 -9.75
C SER A 687 -1.22 23.04 -10.08
N ILE A 688 -1.29 23.97 -11.03
CA ILE A 688 -2.53 24.50 -11.59
C ILE A 688 -3.42 23.33 -12.07
N PRO A 689 -4.71 23.23 -11.69
CA PRO A 689 -5.54 22.07 -12.00
C PRO A 689 -5.61 21.78 -13.50
N GLN A 690 -5.42 20.51 -13.92
CA GLN A 690 -5.39 20.13 -15.34
C GLN A 690 -6.65 20.58 -16.11
N ALA A 691 -7.83 20.53 -15.48
CA ALA A 691 -9.07 20.99 -16.11
C ALA A 691 -9.07 22.49 -16.41
N LEU A 692 -8.33 23.30 -15.64
CA LEU A 692 -8.08 24.71 -15.91
C LEU A 692 -7.03 24.90 -17.02
N LEU A 693 -5.98 24.07 -17.07
CA LEU A 693 -5.02 24.06 -18.18
C LEU A 693 -5.74 23.82 -19.51
N ASP A 694 -6.52 22.74 -19.58
CA ASP A 694 -7.34 22.36 -20.75
C ASP A 694 -8.35 23.46 -21.13
N ARG A 695 -8.81 24.25 -20.15
CA ARG A 695 -9.76 25.34 -20.35
C ARG A 695 -9.10 26.57 -20.96
N ILE A 696 -7.96 27.00 -20.43
CA ILE A 696 -7.23 28.16 -20.96
C ILE A 696 -6.67 27.84 -22.34
N GLN A 697 -6.19 26.60 -22.57
CA GLN A 697 -5.77 26.13 -23.89
C GLN A 697 -6.89 26.27 -24.94
N LYS A 698 -8.10 25.79 -24.64
CA LYS A 698 -9.26 25.93 -25.55
C LYS A 698 -9.66 27.38 -25.79
N LEU A 699 -9.55 28.24 -24.78
CA LEU A 699 -9.81 29.67 -24.94
C LEU A 699 -8.74 30.34 -25.81
N HIS A 700 -7.46 29.97 -25.66
CA HIS A 700 -6.38 30.43 -26.53
C HIS A 700 -6.60 30.00 -27.98
N GLU A 701 -6.88 28.71 -28.22
CA GLU A 701 -7.21 28.18 -29.56
C GLU A 701 -8.40 28.91 -30.17
N ALA A 702 -9.43 29.20 -29.38
CA ALA A 702 -10.57 29.98 -29.83
C ALA A 702 -10.20 31.43 -30.15
N ILE A 703 -9.37 32.12 -29.35
CA ILE A 703 -8.87 33.47 -29.66
C ILE A 703 -8.05 33.46 -30.96
N ALA A 704 -7.14 32.49 -31.11
CA ALA A 704 -6.28 32.35 -32.28
C ALA A 704 -7.05 32.02 -33.59
N ALA A 705 -8.22 31.38 -33.47
CA ALA A 705 -9.15 31.16 -34.57
C ALA A 705 -10.09 32.36 -34.86
N GLY A 706 -9.87 33.50 -34.19
CA GLY A 706 -10.52 34.78 -34.49
C GLY A 706 -9.93 35.50 -35.70
N ASP A 707 -10.44 36.69 -35.97
CA ASP A 707 -9.79 37.60 -36.91
C ASP A 707 -8.67 38.41 -36.24
N ALA A 708 -7.87 39.11 -37.05
CA ALA A 708 -6.74 39.87 -36.57
C ALA A 708 -7.16 41.03 -35.65
N ASP A 709 -8.37 41.58 -35.84
CA ASP A 709 -8.90 42.68 -35.04
C ASP A 709 -9.30 42.21 -33.64
N ASP A 710 -9.92 41.02 -33.50
CA ASP A 710 -10.21 40.39 -32.20
C ASP A 710 -8.92 40.17 -31.39
N ILE A 711 -7.88 39.62 -32.03
CA ILE A 711 -6.58 39.37 -31.40
C ILE A 711 -5.89 40.68 -31.01
N GLN A 712 -5.95 41.70 -31.88
CA GLN A 712 -5.33 42.99 -31.60
C GLN A 712 -6.09 43.78 -30.51
N ALA A 713 -7.41 43.67 -30.44
CA ALA A 713 -8.21 44.28 -29.37
C ALA A 713 -7.81 43.73 -27.99
N LEU A 714 -7.65 42.40 -27.87
CA LEU A 714 -7.18 41.76 -26.63
C LEU A 714 -5.77 42.21 -26.24
N ARG A 715 -4.83 42.28 -27.19
CA ARG A 715 -3.47 42.79 -26.96
C ARG A 715 -3.46 44.24 -26.50
N ASN A 716 -4.24 45.11 -27.15
CA ASN A 716 -4.35 46.51 -26.77
C ASN A 716 -4.84 46.65 -25.31
N LEU A 717 -5.79 45.82 -24.87
CA LEU A 717 -6.26 45.79 -23.49
C LEU A 717 -5.19 45.27 -22.51
N GLN A 718 -4.47 44.21 -22.88
CA GLN A 718 -3.38 43.65 -22.07
C GLN A 718 -2.26 44.67 -21.87
N GLU A 719 -1.86 45.37 -22.94
CA GLU A 719 -0.89 46.47 -22.90
C GLU A 719 -1.40 47.67 -22.07
N GLU A 720 -2.68 48.05 -22.22
CA GLU A 720 -3.28 49.15 -21.46
C GLU A 720 -3.32 48.83 -19.96
N ILE A 721 -3.71 47.60 -19.58
CA ILE A 721 -3.67 47.12 -18.18
C ILE A 721 -2.22 47.07 -17.67
N ALA A 722 -1.27 46.54 -18.44
CA ALA A 722 0.14 46.48 -18.06
C ALA A 722 0.75 47.88 -17.84
N SER A 723 0.24 48.91 -18.54
CA SER A 723 0.67 50.30 -18.39
C SER A 723 0.20 50.98 -17.08
N LEU A 724 -0.81 50.40 -16.41
CA LEU A 724 -1.28 50.90 -15.12
C LEU A 724 -0.17 50.79 -14.07
N ASN A 725 0.00 51.84 -13.27
CA ASN A 725 1.11 51.98 -12.33
C ASN A 725 0.68 52.63 -11.01
N ASP A 726 1.41 52.29 -9.95
CA ASP A 726 1.11 52.66 -8.57
C ASP A 726 0.96 54.18 -8.36
N ALA A 727 1.80 54.98 -9.03
CA ALA A 727 1.88 56.42 -8.79
C ALA A 727 0.62 57.19 -9.22
N SER A 728 -0.23 56.59 -10.06
CA SER A 728 -1.41 57.23 -10.65
C SER A 728 -2.69 56.38 -10.68
N HIS A 729 -2.67 55.18 -10.09
CA HIS A 729 -3.81 54.24 -10.18
C HIS A 729 -4.08 53.42 -8.89
N LEU A 730 -3.33 53.62 -7.80
CA LEU A 730 -3.58 52.89 -6.54
C LEU A 730 -4.97 53.16 -5.96
N GLU A 731 -5.64 54.24 -6.34
CA GLU A 731 -7.01 54.57 -5.93
C GLU A 731 -8.08 53.66 -6.54
N LEU A 732 -7.79 52.98 -7.66
CA LEU A 732 -8.76 52.09 -8.33
C LEU A 732 -9.19 50.94 -7.39
N ILE A 733 -8.27 50.45 -6.56
CA ILE A 733 -8.50 49.40 -5.55
C ILE A 733 -8.98 49.93 -4.18
N ASN A 734 -9.23 51.24 -4.02
CA ASN A 734 -9.76 51.81 -2.77
C ASN A 734 -10.99 51.09 -2.20
N PRO A 735 -11.99 50.64 -3.00
CA PRO A 735 -13.18 49.97 -2.48
C PRO A 735 -12.89 48.70 -1.67
N ILE A 736 -11.86 47.92 -2.05
CA ILE A 736 -11.40 46.72 -1.33
C ILE A 736 -10.31 47.06 -0.30
N TRP A 737 -9.34 47.91 -0.66
CA TRP A 737 -8.22 48.27 0.23
C TRP A 737 -8.67 48.90 1.55
N ASN A 738 -9.69 49.78 1.49
CA ASN A 738 -10.25 50.42 2.69
C ASN A 738 -10.98 49.45 3.63
N LYS A 739 -11.15 48.17 3.26
CA LYS A 739 -11.62 47.10 4.15
C LYS A 739 -10.44 46.31 4.71
N ILE A 740 -9.52 45.90 3.85
CA ILE A 740 -8.29 45.18 4.19
C ILE A 740 -7.53 45.88 5.31
N LYS A 741 -7.20 47.17 5.13
CA LYS A 741 -6.38 47.93 6.09
C LYS A 741 -6.96 48.04 7.50
N LEU A 742 -8.28 47.89 7.66
CA LEU A 742 -8.95 47.92 8.98
C LEU A 742 -8.76 46.62 9.79
N LYS A 743 -8.13 45.60 9.17
CA LYS A 743 -7.94 44.26 9.72
C LYS A 743 -6.48 43.78 9.65
N LEU A 744 -5.59 44.55 9.03
CA LEU A 744 -4.16 44.23 9.01
C LEU A 744 -3.55 44.34 10.42
N PRO A 745 -2.57 43.49 10.76
CA PRO A 745 -1.70 43.69 11.93
C PRO A 745 -1.04 45.08 11.91
N ALA A 746 -0.87 45.69 13.09
CA ALA A 746 -0.22 46.99 13.23
C ALA A 746 1.27 47.01 12.80
N SER A 747 1.87 45.83 12.59
CA SER A 747 3.23 45.63 12.08
C SER A 747 3.31 45.50 10.55
N SER A 748 2.18 45.48 9.85
CA SER A 748 2.14 45.33 8.40
C SER A 748 2.51 46.63 7.67
N ASP A 749 3.33 46.52 6.63
CA ASP A 749 3.57 47.62 5.70
C ASP A 749 2.34 47.82 4.79
N GLU A 750 1.45 48.73 5.19
CA GLU A 750 0.26 49.10 4.42
C GLU A 750 0.59 49.57 2.99
N ALA A 751 1.73 50.25 2.77
CA ALA A 751 2.09 50.78 1.47
C ALA A 751 2.55 49.66 0.53
N LYS A 752 3.44 48.77 1.02
CA LYS A 752 3.87 47.57 0.30
C LYS A 752 2.66 46.69 -0.04
N LEU A 753 1.88 46.24 0.95
CA LEU A 753 0.75 45.32 0.72
C LEU A 753 -0.30 45.87 -0.25
N ARG A 754 -0.53 47.20 -0.23
CA ARG A 754 -1.42 47.85 -1.20
C ARG A 754 -0.86 47.81 -2.62
N SER A 755 0.44 48.09 -2.77
CA SER A 755 1.16 47.96 -4.03
C SER A 755 1.13 46.51 -4.54
N SER A 756 1.45 45.52 -3.69
CA SER A 756 1.40 44.09 -4.02
C SER A 756 0.02 43.66 -4.53
N LEU A 757 -1.06 44.10 -3.87
CA LEU A 757 -2.44 43.80 -4.27
C LEU A 757 -2.80 44.43 -5.62
N PHE A 758 -2.39 45.68 -5.85
CA PHE A 758 -2.60 46.34 -7.13
C PHE A 758 -1.82 45.64 -8.26
N ASN A 759 -0.56 45.31 -8.02
CA ASN A 759 0.31 44.64 -8.98
C ASN A 759 -0.14 43.21 -9.30
N MET A 760 -0.66 42.46 -8.32
CA MET A 760 -1.26 41.14 -8.53
C MET A 760 -2.51 41.24 -9.42
N LEU A 761 -3.42 42.18 -9.13
CA LEU A 761 -4.62 42.40 -9.96
C LEU A 761 -4.26 42.86 -11.38
N ARG A 762 -3.22 43.70 -11.53
CA ARG A 762 -2.69 44.08 -12.85
C ARG A 762 -2.16 42.87 -13.61
N ALA A 763 -1.32 42.05 -12.98
CA ALA A 763 -0.71 40.89 -13.61
C ALA A 763 -1.74 39.86 -14.10
N PHE A 764 -2.79 39.61 -13.30
CA PHE A 764 -3.93 38.79 -13.74
C PHE A 764 -4.70 39.42 -14.91
N GLY A 765 -4.90 40.74 -14.89
CA GLY A 765 -5.62 41.45 -15.96
C GLY A 765 -4.86 41.51 -17.28
N SER A 766 -3.52 41.51 -17.25
CA SER A 766 -2.66 41.63 -18.44
C SER A 766 -2.14 40.31 -19.01
N PHE A 767 -2.57 39.15 -18.49
CA PHE A 767 -2.02 37.85 -18.94
C PHE A 767 -2.47 37.50 -20.37
N HIS A 768 -1.57 36.91 -21.15
CA HIS A 768 -1.72 36.73 -22.61
C HIS A 768 -2.53 35.49 -23.03
N TYR A 769 -3.11 34.74 -22.08
CA TYR A 769 -3.69 33.41 -22.33
C TYR A 769 -2.68 32.48 -23.05
N ASP A 770 -1.41 32.51 -22.63
CA ASP A 770 -0.34 31.65 -23.16
C ASP A 770 -0.74 30.16 -23.04
N PRO A 771 -0.69 29.36 -24.13
CA PRO A 771 -0.99 27.92 -24.08
C PRO A 771 -0.02 27.13 -23.19
N GLN A 772 1.19 27.65 -22.94
CA GLN A 772 2.16 27.05 -22.01
C GLN A 772 1.97 27.54 -20.57
N LEU A 773 1.10 28.52 -20.34
CA LEU A 773 0.77 29.11 -19.04
C LEU A 773 1.96 29.62 -18.22
N SER A 774 3.09 29.88 -18.88
CA SER A 774 4.34 30.32 -18.26
C SER A 774 4.17 31.62 -17.47
N GLU A 775 3.30 32.51 -17.95
CA GLU A 775 2.91 33.73 -17.24
C GLU A 775 2.08 33.44 -15.98
N LEU A 776 1.14 32.51 -16.04
CA LEU A 776 0.29 32.16 -14.90
C LEU A 776 1.09 31.44 -13.81
N GLU A 777 2.03 30.58 -14.21
CA GLU A 777 3.01 29.98 -13.31
C GLU A 777 3.95 31.03 -12.70
N ALA A 778 4.41 32.02 -13.47
CA ALA A 778 5.25 33.11 -12.96
C ALA A 778 4.50 34.02 -11.96
N ILE A 779 3.18 34.24 -12.16
CA ILE A 779 2.32 34.93 -11.20
C ILE A 779 2.12 34.04 -9.94
N ALA A 780 1.87 32.73 -10.11
CA ALA A 780 1.70 31.79 -9.01
C ALA A 780 2.95 31.65 -8.12
N ALA A 781 4.12 31.62 -8.74
CA ALA A 781 5.43 31.52 -8.10
C ALA A 781 5.96 32.85 -7.54
N ASN A 782 5.25 33.97 -7.74
CA ASN A 782 5.68 35.26 -7.24
C ASN A 782 5.55 35.31 -5.70
N ALA A 783 6.70 35.30 -5.02
CA ALA A 783 6.79 35.30 -3.56
C ALA A 783 6.07 36.49 -2.90
N GLU A 784 6.00 37.67 -3.55
CA GLU A 784 5.27 38.83 -3.04
C GLU A 784 3.75 38.62 -3.06
N TYR A 785 3.24 37.93 -4.09
CA TYR A 785 1.81 37.59 -4.19
C TYR A 785 1.44 36.46 -3.22
N GLN A 786 2.34 35.51 -2.98
CA GLN A 786 2.17 34.49 -1.94
C GLN A 786 2.18 35.11 -0.53
N GLU A 787 3.12 36.02 -0.24
CA GLU A 787 3.19 36.79 1.01
C GLU A 787 1.90 37.61 1.23
N LEU A 788 1.41 38.27 0.18
CA LEU A 788 0.14 39.01 0.19
C LEU A 788 -1.05 38.10 0.52
N LEU A 789 -1.24 36.99 -0.20
CA LEU A 789 -2.38 36.10 -0.01
C LEU A 789 -2.38 35.48 1.40
N SER A 790 -1.21 35.06 1.89
CA SER A 790 -1.02 34.61 3.28
C SER A 790 -1.38 35.71 4.30
N THR A 791 -0.93 36.94 4.07
CA THR A 791 -1.26 38.10 4.95
C THR A 791 -2.76 38.41 4.95
N LEU A 792 -3.42 38.33 3.79
CA LEU A 792 -4.87 38.52 3.66
C LEU A 792 -5.66 37.39 4.34
N ALA A 793 -5.20 36.14 4.24
CA ALA A 793 -5.78 35.00 4.94
C ALA A 793 -5.74 35.22 6.46
N ALA A 794 -4.56 35.54 7.00
CA ALA A 794 -4.35 35.77 8.43
C ALA A 794 -5.19 36.95 8.96
N ALA A 795 -5.22 38.07 8.24
CA ALA A 795 -6.05 39.23 8.58
C ALA A 795 -7.57 38.92 8.46
N GLY A 796 -7.94 37.97 7.60
CA GLY A 796 -9.28 37.40 7.49
C GLY A 796 -9.58 36.27 8.49
N GLY A 797 -8.66 35.92 9.39
CA GLY A 797 -8.86 34.84 10.36
C GLY A 797 -8.89 33.43 9.76
N ASN A 798 -8.44 33.25 8.52
CA ASN A 798 -8.29 31.96 7.86
C ASN A 798 -6.83 31.47 7.93
N SER A 799 -6.62 30.17 8.13
CA SER A 799 -5.29 29.59 8.33
C SER A 799 -4.39 29.60 7.09
N ASN A 800 -4.98 29.64 5.89
CA ASN A 800 -4.24 29.82 4.63
C ASN A 800 -5.20 30.28 3.51
N VAL A 801 -4.67 31.01 2.52
CA VAL A 801 -5.26 31.20 1.19
C VAL A 801 -4.07 31.14 0.24
N ALA A 802 -4.03 30.12 -0.61
CA ALA A 802 -2.97 29.90 -1.59
C ALA A 802 -3.34 30.53 -2.94
N PHE A 803 -2.42 30.47 -3.91
CA PHE A 803 -2.70 30.96 -5.25
C PHE A 803 -3.76 30.13 -5.96
N GLU A 804 -3.79 28.82 -5.68
CA GLU A 804 -4.75 27.87 -6.20
C GLU A 804 -6.17 28.20 -5.72
N ASP A 805 -6.35 28.72 -4.50
CA ASP A 805 -7.66 29.20 -4.00
C ASP A 805 -8.18 30.40 -4.83
N LEU A 806 -7.28 31.25 -5.32
CA LEU A 806 -7.62 32.37 -6.21
C LEU A 806 -7.98 31.86 -7.61
N LEU A 807 -7.28 30.85 -8.13
CA LEU A 807 -7.64 30.21 -9.41
C LEU A 807 -8.99 29.49 -9.32
N LEU A 808 -9.24 28.73 -8.25
CA LEU A 808 -10.53 28.08 -7.98
C LEU A 808 -11.66 29.10 -7.83
N PHE A 809 -11.42 30.23 -7.17
CA PHE A 809 -12.38 31.33 -7.07
C PHE A 809 -12.73 31.94 -8.44
N ILE A 810 -11.75 32.16 -9.32
CA ILE A 810 -11.97 32.76 -10.64
C ILE A 810 -12.59 31.75 -11.62
N PHE A 811 -12.00 30.56 -11.78
CA PHE A 811 -12.30 29.63 -12.87
C PHE A 811 -12.99 28.33 -12.43
N GLY A 812 -12.89 27.98 -11.16
CA GLY A 812 -13.37 26.70 -10.63
C GLY A 812 -12.35 25.56 -10.74
N ASP A 813 -12.78 24.35 -10.36
CA ASP A 813 -12.01 23.10 -10.50
C ASP A 813 -12.30 22.36 -11.83
N GLY A 814 -13.20 22.92 -12.65
CA GLY A 814 -13.68 22.32 -13.90
C GLY A 814 -14.75 21.23 -13.73
N ASN A 815 -15.14 20.90 -12.50
CA ASN A 815 -16.08 19.82 -12.16
C ASN A 815 -17.21 20.29 -11.21
N GLU A 816 -16.97 20.26 -9.89
CA GLU A 816 -18.00 20.51 -8.86
C GLU A 816 -18.00 21.98 -8.38
N ILE A 817 -16.84 22.63 -8.45
CA ILE A 817 -16.62 23.99 -7.96
C ILE A 817 -16.56 24.90 -9.19
N ASN A 818 -17.62 25.66 -9.43
CA ASN A 818 -17.78 26.45 -10.65
C ASN A 818 -16.85 27.67 -10.77
N GLY A 819 -16.45 28.30 -9.66
CA GLY A 819 -15.80 29.62 -9.68
C GLY A 819 -16.68 30.71 -10.32
N ILE A 820 -16.12 31.87 -10.59
CA ILE A 820 -16.82 32.96 -11.29
C ILE A 820 -17.14 32.56 -12.74
N GLU A 821 -16.18 31.98 -13.48
CA GLU A 821 -16.39 31.57 -14.88
C GLU A 821 -17.51 30.53 -15.01
N GLY A 822 -17.47 29.44 -14.21
CA GLY A 822 -18.51 28.41 -14.24
C GLY A 822 -19.87 28.94 -13.80
N THR A 823 -19.92 29.85 -12.82
CA THR A 823 -21.18 30.48 -12.40
C THR A 823 -21.74 31.40 -13.49
N ILE A 824 -20.89 32.12 -14.25
CA ILE A 824 -21.32 32.84 -15.47
C ILE A 824 -21.91 31.85 -16.47
N ARG A 825 -21.25 30.73 -16.76
CA ARG A 825 -21.78 29.70 -17.67
C ARG A 825 -23.14 29.18 -17.20
N ALA A 826 -23.32 28.92 -15.90
CA ALA A 826 -24.60 28.50 -15.33
C ALA A 826 -25.69 29.58 -15.49
N ILE A 827 -25.39 30.84 -15.12
CA ILE A 827 -26.31 31.97 -15.28
C ILE A 827 -26.66 32.23 -16.75
N LEU A 828 -25.74 31.97 -17.68
CA LEU A 828 -26.03 31.97 -19.12
C LEU A 828 -26.93 30.79 -19.48
N ALA A 829 -26.62 29.57 -19.04
CA ALA A 829 -27.35 28.30 -19.26
C ALA A 829 -28.83 28.31 -18.81
N GLU A 830 -29.26 29.31 -18.04
CA GLU A 830 -30.66 29.53 -17.66
C GLU A 830 -31.41 30.58 -18.53
N LYS A 831 -30.70 31.39 -19.33
CA LYS A 831 -31.29 32.50 -20.09
C LYS A 831 -31.88 32.06 -21.43
N LYS A 832 -33.05 32.60 -21.77
CA LYS A 832 -33.69 32.36 -23.08
C LYS A 832 -32.83 32.93 -24.22
N PRO A 833 -32.87 32.36 -25.44
CA PRO A 833 -32.04 32.81 -26.56
C PRO A 833 -32.10 34.32 -26.87
N GLN A 834 -33.26 34.96 -26.70
CA GLN A 834 -33.40 36.41 -26.89
C GLN A 834 -32.65 37.22 -25.82
N ALA A 835 -32.61 36.73 -24.58
CA ALA A 835 -31.83 37.35 -23.51
C ALA A 835 -30.33 37.14 -23.74
N LEU A 836 -29.92 35.95 -24.20
CA LEU A 836 -28.53 35.69 -24.59
C LEU A 836 -28.09 36.65 -25.71
N SER A 837 -28.91 36.85 -26.75
CA SER A 837 -28.57 37.81 -27.81
C SER A 837 -28.46 39.25 -27.34
N ALA A 838 -29.24 39.65 -26.34
CA ALA A 838 -29.13 41.00 -25.74
C ALA A 838 -27.80 41.19 -24.99
N LEU A 839 -27.24 40.12 -24.42
CA LEU A 839 -25.92 40.16 -23.75
C LEU A 839 -24.78 40.37 -24.74
N LEU A 840 -24.88 39.80 -25.95
CA LEU A 840 -23.85 39.92 -27.00
C LEU A 840 -23.72 41.33 -27.59
N ILE A 841 -24.68 42.22 -27.29
CA ILE A 841 -24.77 43.57 -27.85
C ILE A 841 -24.92 44.65 -26.75
N ASN A 842 -24.68 44.31 -25.49
CA ASN A 842 -24.90 45.25 -24.40
C ASN A 842 -23.94 45.00 -23.24
N LYS A 843 -22.94 45.87 -23.14
CA LYS A 843 -21.94 45.89 -22.06
C LYS A 843 -22.57 45.92 -20.66
N ASP A 844 -23.63 46.69 -20.44
CA ASP A 844 -24.34 46.76 -19.15
C ASP A 844 -25.05 45.45 -18.79
N ALA A 845 -25.66 44.79 -19.79
CA ALA A 845 -26.32 43.51 -19.60
C ALA A 845 -25.30 42.41 -19.28
N MET A 846 -24.14 42.40 -19.94
CA MET A 846 -23.05 41.48 -19.62
C MET A 846 -22.43 41.77 -18.25
N ASN A 847 -22.18 43.05 -17.93
CA ASN A 847 -21.74 43.49 -16.61
C ASN A 847 -22.70 43.06 -15.50
N LYS A 848 -24.02 43.04 -15.76
CA LYS A 848 -25.00 42.49 -14.82
C LYS A 848 -24.78 40.99 -14.57
N VAL A 849 -24.48 40.18 -15.60
CA VAL A 849 -24.18 38.75 -15.45
C VAL A 849 -22.88 38.51 -14.66
N PHE A 850 -21.80 39.24 -15.00
CA PHE A 850 -20.55 39.19 -14.22
C PHE A 850 -20.78 39.52 -12.75
N LYS A 851 -21.59 40.55 -12.46
CA LYS A 851 -21.94 40.95 -11.10
C LYS A 851 -22.79 39.90 -10.37
N GLU A 852 -23.75 39.27 -11.05
CA GLU A 852 -24.56 38.18 -10.49
C GLU A 852 -23.67 37.01 -10.06
N ALA A 853 -22.78 36.52 -10.95
CA ALA A 853 -21.85 35.44 -10.66
C ALA A 853 -20.87 35.78 -9.51
N LEU A 854 -20.30 37.00 -9.53
CA LEU A 854 -19.39 37.47 -8.49
C LEU A 854 -20.07 37.52 -7.11
N VAL A 855 -21.34 37.94 -7.04
CA VAL A 855 -22.12 37.95 -5.79
C VAL A 855 -22.32 36.52 -5.27
N GLU A 856 -22.64 35.58 -6.15
CA GLU A 856 -22.88 34.19 -5.77
C GLU A 856 -21.63 33.52 -5.22
N VAL A 857 -20.50 33.59 -5.93
CA VAL A 857 -19.23 32.96 -5.51
C VAL A 857 -18.70 33.57 -4.20
N LEU A 858 -18.82 34.89 -4.02
CA LEU A 858 -18.44 35.56 -2.76
C LEU A 858 -19.33 35.21 -1.56
N ASN A 859 -20.54 34.69 -1.79
CA ASN A 859 -21.42 34.23 -0.72
C ASN A 859 -21.12 32.77 -0.30
N GLN A 860 -20.43 31.98 -1.12
CA GLN A 860 -20.05 30.59 -0.84
C GLN A 860 -18.77 30.49 0.01
N LYS A 861 -18.84 30.96 1.25
CA LYS A 861 -17.69 31.15 2.16
C LYS A 861 -17.00 29.86 2.58
N ASP A 862 -17.78 28.78 2.70
CA ASP A 862 -17.29 27.47 3.11
C ASP A 862 -16.74 26.65 1.92
N THR A 863 -17.04 27.09 0.69
CA THR A 863 -16.57 26.46 -0.56
C THR A 863 -15.26 27.06 -1.05
N TYR A 864 -15.09 28.39 -0.94
CA TYR A 864 -13.89 29.10 -1.40
C TYR A 864 -13.17 29.78 -0.22
N SER A 865 -11.96 29.32 0.08
CA SER A 865 -11.09 29.89 1.12
C SER A 865 -10.92 31.41 0.99
N LEU A 866 -10.82 31.89 -0.25
CA LEU A 866 -10.75 33.31 -0.57
C LEU A 866 -12.07 34.05 -0.28
N SER A 867 -13.24 33.50 -0.61
CA SER A 867 -14.54 34.11 -0.26
C SER A 867 -14.73 34.23 1.26
N GLY A 868 -14.32 33.20 2.02
CA GLY A 868 -14.28 33.25 3.48
C GLY A 868 -13.39 34.39 4.00
N ALA A 869 -12.15 34.47 3.51
CA ALA A 869 -11.19 35.50 3.93
C ALA A 869 -11.68 36.92 3.60
N LEU A 870 -12.15 37.15 2.37
CA LEU A 870 -12.70 38.44 1.94
C LEU A 870 -13.92 38.85 2.78
N SER A 871 -14.83 37.90 3.06
CA SER A 871 -15.98 38.13 3.96
C SER A 871 -15.54 38.60 5.35
N ASN A 872 -14.55 37.94 5.94
CA ASN A 872 -14.07 38.23 7.30
C ASN A 872 -13.29 39.56 7.38
N LEU A 873 -12.63 39.95 6.28
CA LEU A 873 -12.07 41.29 6.06
C LEU A 873 -13.16 42.38 5.91
N GLY A 874 -14.44 42.01 5.83
CA GLY A 874 -15.56 42.93 5.64
C GLY A 874 -15.72 43.43 4.20
N ILE A 875 -15.11 42.74 3.23
CA ILE A 875 -15.25 43.00 1.80
C ILE A 875 -16.57 42.38 1.34
N LYS A 876 -17.45 43.20 0.76
CA LYS A 876 -18.72 42.76 0.19
C LYS A 876 -18.61 42.68 -1.34
N PRO A 877 -19.49 41.94 -2.04
CA PRO A 877 -19.50 41.92 -3.50
C PRO A 877 -19.55 43.30 -4.17
N ALA A 878 -20.24 44.26 -3.54
CA ALA A 878 -20.26 45.65 -4.01
C ALA A 878 -18.87 46.32 -3.98
N ASN A 879 -17.98 45.96 -3.05
CA ASN A 879 -16.62 46.49 -2.99
C ASN A 879 -15.78 45.97 -4.16
N VAL A 880 -15.81 44.66 -4.41
CA VAL A 880 -15.09 44.03 -5.53
C VAL A 880 -15.62 44.57 -6.86
N TRP A 881 -16.94 44.64 -7.02
CA TRP A 881 -17.57 45.20 -8.22
C TRP A 881 -17.22 46.68 -8.47
N SER A 882 -17.15 47.52 -7.43
CA SER A 882 -16.68 48.90 -7.57
C SER A 882 -15.22 48.98 -8.00
N THR A 883 -14.35 48.09 -7.54
CA THR A 883 -12.96 48.03 -8.04
C THR A 883 -12.89 47.62 -9.50
N ILE A 884 -13.69 46.65 -9.94
CA ILE A 884 -13.80 46.26 -11.36
C ILE A 884 -14.25 47.45 -12.21
N LEU A 885 -15.32 48.15 -11.80
CA LEU A 885 -15.82 49.34 -12.52
C LEU A 885 -14.80 50.48 -12.56
N ASN A 886 -14.05 50.72 -11.48
CA ASN A 886 -13.00 51.75 -11.46
C ASN A 886 -11.92 51.44 -12.51
N VAL A 887 -11.50 50.19 -12.62
CA VAL A 887 -10.53 49.75 -13.62
C VAL A 887 -11.12 49.86 -15.03
N GLN A 888 -12.31 49.29 -15.29
CA GLN A 888 -12.99 49.39 -16.59
C GLN A 888 -13.16 50.84 -17.07
N ASN A 889 -13.59 51.76 -16.19
CA ASN A 889 -13.76 53.19 -16.53
C ASN A 889 -12.43 53.93 -16.82
N THR A 890 -11.29 53.32 -16.48
CA THR A 890 -9.95 53.86 -16.76
C THR A 890 -9.42 53.40 -18.12
N LEU A 891 -9.84 52.21 -18.55
CA LEU A 891 -9.40 51.55 -19.77
C LEU A 891 -10.23 52.02 -20.97
N LYS A 892 -9.57 52.30 -22.10
CA LYS A 892 -10.21 52.76 -23.35
C LYS A 892 -10.50 51.62 -24.31
N THR A 893 -9.82 50.50 -24.13
CA THR A 893 -9.84 49.35 -25.06
C THR A 893 -10.63 48.15 -24.51
N ASP A 894 -11.28 48.30 -23.35
CA ASP A 894 -11.97 47.22 -22.65
C ASP A 894 -13.18 46.67 -23.43
N GLU A 895 -13.95 47.54 -24.09
CA GLU A 895 -15.14 47.16 -24.84
C GLU A 895 -14.85 46.30 -26.09
N PRO A 896 -13.98 46.69 -27.05
CA PRO A 896 -13.67 45.82 -28.19
C PRO A 896 -13.00 44.51 -27.76
N ALA A 897 -12.14 44.54 -26.73
CA ALA A 897 -11.52 43.35 -26.17
C ALA A 897 -12.54 42.41 -25.50
N LEU A 898 -13.56 42.95 -24.82
CA LEU A 898 -14.66 42.18 -24.24
C LEU A 898 -15.49 41.49 -25.33
N TYR A 899 -15.80 42.17 -26.44
CA TYR A 899 -16.49 41.53 -27.57
C TYR A 899 -15.64 40.43 -28.22
N ALA A 900 -14.34 40.62 -28.37
CA ALA A 900 -13.41 39.59 -28.85
C ALA A 900 -13.38 38.37 -27.91
N LEU A 901 -13.28 38.59 -26.60
CA LEU A 901 -13.29 37.53 -25.60
C LEU A 901 -14.62 36.75 -25.59
N ILE A 902 -15.76 37.44 -25.64
CA ILE A 902 -17.08 36.81 -25.73
C ILE A 902 -17.19 35.96 -27.01
N THR A 903 -16.68 36.47 -28.14
CA THR A 903 -16.68 35.76 -29.42
C THR A 903 -15.80 34.50 -29.36
N ALA A 904 -14.64 34.56 -28.70
CA ALA A 904 -13.81 33.39 -28.43
C ALA A 904 -14.51 32.38 -27.50
N TYR A 905 -15.19 32.82 -26.44
CA TYR A 905 -15.99 31.93 -25.59
C TYR A 905 -17.13 31.24 -26.36
N ILE A 906 -17.83 31.97 -27.24
CA ILE A 906 -18.83 31.39 -28.14
C ILE A 906 -18.19 30.32 -29.03
N ARG A 907 -17.04 30.62 -29.64
CA ARG A 907 -16.30 29.71 -30.54
C ARG A 907 -15.79 28.46 -29.82
N MET A 908 -15.34 28.59 -28.57
CA MET A 908 -14.92 27.48 -27.71
C MET A 908 -16.09 26.56 -27.31
N GLU A 909 -17.27 27.12 -27.08
CA GLU A 909 -18.48 26.40 -26.64
C GLU A 909 -19.38 25.94 -27.81
N ALA A 910 -18.97 26.24 -29.04
CA ALA A 910 -19.74 25.99 -30.26
C ALA A 910 -19.71 24.51 -30.67
N ALA A 911 -20.85 23.82 -30.52
CA ALA A 911 -21.05 22.44 -30.98
C ALA A 911 -22.23 22.38 -31.96
N GLU A 912 -22.06 21.77 -33.13
CA GLU A 912 -23.15 21.68 -34.10
C GLU A 912 -24.17 20.60 -33.76
N THR A 913 -25.43 20.84 -34.14
CA THR A 913 -26.43 19.78 -34.33
C THR A 913 -26.90 19.77 -35.77
N VAL A 914 -26.92 18.59 -36.39
CA VAL A 914 -27.28 18.42 -37.80
C VAL A 914 -28.49 17.51 -37.97
N LYS A 915 -29.46 17.95 -38.78
CA LYS A 915 -30.58 17.13 -39.27
C LYS A 915 -30.32 16.78 -40.73
N ILE A 916 -30.13 15.51 -41.03
CA ILE A 916 -29.83 14.98 -42.37
C ILE A 916 -31.12 14.38 -42.96
N THR A 917 -31.44 14.67 -44.22
CA THR A 917 -32.58 14.03 -44.91
C THR A 917 -32.29 12.56 -45.21
N SER A 918 -33.34 11.74 -45.37
CA SER A 918 -33.22 10.29 -45.62
C SER A 918 -32.31 9.93 -46.80
N ASN A 919 -32.27 10.78 -47.83
CA ASN A 919 -31.43 10.62 -49.02
C ASN A 919 -30.05 11.30 -48.95
N GLY A 920 -29.65 11.85 -47.79
CA GLY A 920 -28.35 12.51 -47.56
C GLY A 920 -28.10 13.83 -48.29
N LYS A 921 -28.97 14.23 -49.24
CA LYS A 921 -28.77 15.42 -50.10
C LYS A 921 -28.87 16.76 -49.38
N LYS A 922 -29.51 16.80 -48.21
CA LYS A 922 -29.76 18.01 -47.44
C LYS A 922 -29.38 17.80 -45.98
N HIS A 923 -28.45 18.62 -45.51
CA HIS A 923 -28.10 18.75 -44.11
C HIS A 923 -28.64 20.09 -43.61
N HIS A 924 -29.21 20.13 -42.41
CA HIS A 924 -29.61 21.37 -41.75
C HIS A 924 -28.85 21.48 -40.43
N TYR A 925 -27.87 22.38 -40.41
CA TYR A 925 -27.00 22.66 -39.27
C TYR A 925 -27.60 23.78 -38.41
N THR A 926 -27.58 23.56 -37.11
CA THR A 926 -27.78 24.58 -36.09
C THR A 926 -26.63 24.50 -35.09
N LEU A 927 -26.36 25.58 -34.36
CA LEU A 927 -25.21 25.67 -33.46
C LEU A 927 -25.68 25.72 -32.02
N LYS A 928 -25.09 24.90 -31.16
CA LYS A 928 -25.27 24.96 -29.71
C LYS A 928 -24.11 25.67 -29.05
N VAL A 929 -24.40 26.53 -28.08
CA VAL A 929 -23.41 27.25 -27.26
C VAL A 929 -23.91 27.22 -25.81
N ILE A 930 -23.09 26.68 -24.90
CA ILE A 930 -23.44 26.48 -23.47
C ILE A 930 -24.83 25.80 -23.34
N GLY A 931 -25.05 24.74 -24.12
CA GLY A 931 -26.30 23.96 -24.14
C GLY A 931 -27.45 24.51 -25.00
N PHE A 932 -27.44 25.78 -25.42
CA PHE A 932 -28.54 26.38 -26.21
C PHE A 932 -28.33 26.34 -27.70
N GLU A 933 -29.38 25.96 -28.44
CA GLU A 933 -29.46 26.19 -29.88
C GLU A 933 -29.59 27.69 -30.18
N LEU A 934 -28.55 28.27 -30.78
CA LEU A 934 -28.54 29.66 -31.25
C LEU A 934 -29.46 29.79 -32.47
N PRO A 935 -30.39 30.77 -32.50
CA PRO A 935 -31.28 30.91 -33.63
C PRO A 935 -30.52 31.35 -34.89
N SER A 936 -30.79 30.70 -36.02
CA SER A 936 -30.49 31.29 -37.33
C SER A 936 -31.18 32.64 -37.48
N LEU A 937 -30.55 33.60 -38.17
CA LEU A 937 -31.05 34.95 -38.54
C LEU A 937 -32.03 35.64 -37.54
N PRO A 938 -31.61 36.72 -36.85
CA PRO A 938 -30.51 37.62 -37.19
C PRO A 938 -29.18 37.34 -36.47
N PHE A 939 -29.04 36.24 -35.72
CA PHE A 939 -27.84 36.03 -34.88
C PHE A 939 -26.72 35.32 -35.61
N ILE A 940 -27.04 34.19 -36.28
CA ILE A 940 -26.10 33.43 -37.09
C ILE A 940 -26.51 33.50 -38.56
N THR A 941 -25.53 33.71 -39.43
CA THR A 941 -25.61 33.45 -40.86
C THR A 941 -24.59 32.38 -41.26
N TRP A 942 -25.03 31.38 -42.03
CA TRP A 942 -24.15 30.32 -42.54
C TRP A 942 -23.69 30.63 -43.97
N LYS A 943 -22.40 30.40 -44.26
CA LYS A 943 -21.77 30.67 -45.57
C LYS A 943 -20.93 29.47 -46.01
N LYS A 944 -20.76 29.27 -47.33
CA LYS A 944 -19.75 28.35 -47.89
C LYS A 944 -18.39 29.05 -47.86
N ILE A 945 -17.41 28.47 -47.19
CA ILE A 945 -16.03 28.97 -47.13
C ILE A 945 -15.24 28.46 -48.34
N SER A 946 -15.32 27.15 -48.62
CA SER A 946 -14.62 26.51 -49.73
C SER A 946 -15.26 25.18 -50.13
N GLY A 947 -14.72 24.54 -51.17
CA GLY A 947 -15.14 23.22 -51.66
C GLY A 947 -16.05 23.27 -52.88
N ALA A 948 -16.72 22.15 -53.18
CA ALA A 948 -17.34 21.88 -54.46
C ALA A 948 -18.44 22.89 -54.84
N ASP A 949 -18.53 23.23 -56.13
CA ASP A 949 -19.44 24.26 -56.65
C ASP A 949 -20.90 23.89 -56.48
N GLU A 950 -21.23 22.61 -56.67
CA GLU A 950 -22.56 22.04 -56.53
C GLU A 950 -23.10 22.05 -55.08
N VAL A 951 -22.24 22.24 -54.07
CA VAL A 951 -22.69 22.43 -52.69
C VAL A 951 -23.16 23.86 -52.49
N THR A 952 -24.43 24.01 -52.13
CA THR A 952 -25.06 25.30 -51.76
C THR A 952 -25.25 25.37 -50.25
N VAL A 953 -24.83 26.48 -49.63
CA VAL A 953 -25.05 26.77 -48.20
C VAL A 953 -25.98 27.97 -48.09
N ASN A 954 -27.12 27.79 -47.42
CA ASN A 954 -28.10 28.84 -47.17
C ASN A 954 -27.82 29.51 -45.81
N PRO A 955 -28.13 30.81 -45.63
CA PRO A 955 -27.92 31.54 -44.36
C PRO A 955 -28.50 30.89 -43.11
N ASN A 956 -29.52 30.04 -43.24
CA ASN A 956 -30.16 29.29 -42.14
C ASN A 956 -29.54 27.92 -41.84
N GLY A 957 -28.29 27.68 -42.25
CA GLY A 957 -27.59 26.41 -42.02
C GLY A 957 -28.04 25.24 -42.89
N THR A 958 -28.93 25.47 -43.85
CA THR A 958 -29.31 24.44 -44.84
C THR A 958 -28.23 24.30 -45.91
N VAL A 959 -27.55 23.16 -45.92
CA VAL A 959 -26.56 22.76 -46.93
C VAL A 959 -27.19 21.71 -47.85
N THR A 960 -27.04 21.87 -49.17
CA THR A 960 -27.67 21.01 -50.18
C THR A 960 -26.80 20.76 -51.40
N ILE A 961 -26.91 19.57 -51.99
CA ILE A 961 -26.43 19.24 -53.34
C ILE A 961 -27.60 19.04 -54.32
N PRO A 962 -27.44 19.32 -55.63
CA PRO A 962 -28.47 19.11 -56.64
C PRO A 962 -28.69 17.62 -56.91
N ASN A 963 -29.89 17.25 -57.39
CA ASN A 963 -30.29 15.85 -57.65
C ASN A 963 -29.38 15.05 -58.61
N LYS A 964 -28.56 15.72 -59.42
CA LYS A 964 -27.62 15.10 -60.37
C LYS A 964 -26.22 14.87 -59.79
N ALA A 965 -25.89 15.47 -58.64
CA ALA A 965 -24.64 15.21 -57.94
C ALA A 965 -24.80 13.93 -57.10
N ASP A 966 -23.79 13.06 -57.14
CA ASP A 966 -23.78 11.82 -56.35
C ASP A 966 -23.19 12.05 -54.94
N SER A 967 -22.30 13.03 -54.80
CA SER A 967 -21.85 13.59 -53.54
C SER A 967 -21.36 15.03 -53.73
N GLY A 968 -21.00 15.70 -52.65
CA GLY A 968 -20.29 16.99 -52.69
C GLY A 968 -19.74 17.36 -51.32
N THR A 969 -18.49 17.83 -51.27
CA THR A 969 -17.79 18.22 -50.04
C THR A 969 -17.52 19.71 -50.01
N ALA A 970 -17.81 20.37 -48.90
CA ALA A 970 -17.56 21.79 -48.69
C ALA A 970 -17.16 22.11 -47.25
N VAL A 971 -16.39 23.18 -47.06
CA VAL A 971 -16.19 23.79 -45.74
C VAL A 971 -17.28 24.84 -45.54
N ILE A 972 -18.05 24.71 -44.46
CA ILE A 972 -19.10 25.65 -44.06
C ILE A 972 -18.66 26.43 -42.83
N GLY A 973 -19.06 27.70 -42.77
CA GLY A 973 -18.83 28.57 -41.62
C GLY A 973 -20.14 29.10 -41.06
N ALA A 974 -20.27 29.13 -39.74
CA ALA A 974 -21.29 29.88 -39.03
C ALA A 974 -20.70 31.20 -38.55
N TYR A 975 -21.32 32.31 -38.93
CA TYR A 975 -20.87 33.66 -38.62
C TYR A 975 -21.86 34.36 -37.70
N LEU A 976 -21.35 34.93 -36.60
CA LEU A 976 -22.09 35.81 -35.70
C LEU A 976 -22.25 37.18 -36.38
N MET A 977 -23.48 37.62 -36.59
CA MET A 977 -23.74 38.89 -37.29
C MET A 977 -23.32 40.10 -36.44
N HIS A 978 -22.66 41.07 -37.06
CA HIS A 978 -22.11 42.23 -36.34
C HIS A 978 -23.16 43.33 -36.14
N PHE A 979 -23.75 43.39 -34.94
CA PHE A 979 -24.89 44.28 -34.63
C PHE A 979 -24.57 45.78 -34.66
N PHE A 980 -23.30 46.18 -34.60
CA PHE A 980 -22.88 47.59 -34.55
C PHE A 980 -22.29 48.13 -35.87
N GLY A 981 -22.35 47.36 -36.96
CA GLY A 981 -21.68 47.68 -38.21
C GLY A 981 -20.20 47.26 -38.16
N GLY A 982 -19.84 46.29 -38.99
CA GLY A 982 -18.58 45.56 -38.98
C GLY A 982 -18.75 44.26 -39.77
N GLU A 983 -17.69 43.48 -39.94
CA GLU A 983 -17.79 42.18 -40.61
C GLU A 983 -18.34 41.10 -39.66
N ASP A 984 -19.12 40.15 -40.20
CA ASP A 984 -19.64 39.04 -39.39
C ASP A 984 -18.48 38.16 -38.89
N LYS A 985 -18.48 37.81 -37.60
CA LYS A 985 -17.37 37.07 -36.97
C LYS A 985 -17.53 35.55 -37.13
N LEU A 986 -16.52 34.85 -37.65
CA LEU A 986 -16.55 33.39 -37.78
C LEU A 986 -16.50 32.72 -36.39
N ILE A 987 -17.56 32.02 -35.99
CA ILE A 987 -17.65 31.35 -34.66
C ILE A 987 -17.67 29.82 -34.73
N PHE A 988 -17.81 29.24 -35.92
CA PHE A 988 -17.72 27.78 -36.11
C PHE A 988 -17.37 27.47 -37.56
N GLN A 989 -16.51 26.49 -37.81
CA GLN A 989 -16.14 26.02 -39.14
C GLN A 989 -16.08 24.50 -39.18
N LYS A 990 -16.62 23.87 -40.23
CA LYS A 990 -16.57 22.42 -40.40
C LYS A 990 -16.57 22.01 -41.88
N GLU A 991 -15.78 20.98 -42.21
CA GLU A 991 -15.91 20.27 -43.48
C GLU A 991 -17.11 19.31 -43.43
N VAL A 992 -17.94 19.34 -44.47
CA VAL A 992 -19.16 18.54 -44.58
C VAL A 992 -19.21 17.88 -45.95
N THR A 993 -19.56 16.59 -45.96
CA THR A 993 -19.78 15.82 -47.18
C THR A 993 -21.24 15.41 -47.23
N LEU A 994 -21.92 15.77 -48.30
CA LEU A 994 -23.28 15.34 -48.62
C LEU A 994 -23.20 14.19 -49.62
N VAL A 995 -24.08 13.20 -49.49
CA VAL A 995 -24.14 12.03 -50.36
C VAL A 995 -25.56 11.82 -50.82
N ASN A 996 -25.75 11.54 -52.10
CA ASN A 996 -27.04 11.20 -52.70
C ASN A 996 -27.24 9.69 -52.60
N ASP A 997 -27.77 9.22 -51.48
CA ASP A 997 -28.00 7.79 -51.28
C ASP A 997 -29.22 7.32 -52.06
N LYS A 998 -28.96 6.82 -53.27
CA LYS A 998 -29.97 6.26 -54.19
C LYS A 998 -30.62 4.97 -53.67
N SER A 999 -30.12 4.36 -52.60
CA SER A 999 -30.76 3.17 -52.00
C SER A 999 -31.97 3.52 -51.12
N ALA A 1000 -32.02 4.74 -50.57
CA ALA A 1000 -33.09 5.19 -49.68
C ALA A 1000 -34.45 5.39 -50.39
N ASP A 1001 -34.47 5.58 -51.72
CA ASP A 1001 -35.70 5.71 -52.52
C ASP A 1001 -36.27 4.33 -52.95
N SER A 1002 -35.80 3.21 -52.35
CA SER A 1002 -36.20 1.83 -52.70
C SER A 1002 -36.86 1.03 -51.55
N GLN A 1003 -37.29 1.72 -50.49
CA GLN A 1003 -38.17 1.22 -49.42
C GLN A 1003 -39.45 2.06 -49.35
#